data_AF-A0A556QL50-F1
#
_entry.id   AF-A0A556QL50-F1
#
_cell.length_a   1.000
_cell.length_b   1.000
_cell.length_c   1.000
_cell.angle_alpha   90.00
_cell.angle_beta   90.00
_cell.angle_gamma   90.00
#
_symmetry.space_group_name_H-M   'P 1'
#
loop_
_entity.id
_entity.type
_entity.pdbx_description
1 polymer ?
#
loop_
_entity_poly.entity_id
_entity_poly.type
_entity_poly.pdbx_seq_one_letter_code
_entity_poly.pdbx_strand_id
1 'polypeptide(L)'
;MSRSRILCGVSTLIFSAAFSWMNAAQLSSADVERIYVQAADRAAESSMNSYVIALVDRDGRVLLVRRANGAGAVTATERAIAISKAGTAVFLSSNRHAFTTRTAGSIIQQNFPAGVLNRPPGPLVGVGFSNLALSDINFFRENDGVPNGTATPAGVLTPGSRILGTRLYASPGGVPLYVGGQLVAGIGVTGDGTETENASITGADGDEAVALAGQIGYGTGPELWGSNVFIDGIRVDYVASIARLASSSTSTLPPQPAPPAPVVWPVDVLGGVRGEVRALIKADPVPGLISGQPRLTAAEVRQVLALGAERTRLTRAGIRLPAGQGMQAFITVVNNPNQAGVPATVLGTFRTPDATIFSWDVSVQKARTAVFFSNATRAFSSRTVGFLAQTMYPPGINGTSAGPFNGLQERYSGPLLTGVGTPNANLPNGITIFPGGIPLYRNGVLIGAIGVSGDGIDQDDLVAASGTFGLQPAQAIRADETLYLGVRLPYAKFPRDSALETPVPAIAPGFPTFTALNFTEAELASGLITAPGVDTDGDGLSNLFEYAFGLDPRVADAAGAGPMISVNGSSRLEIVFRRVSAAIDLVYSVEVSTNLTTWTPIARSTGGGAVQNLGGAQSIVETGVGTLTVTVEDAVAVTGPGSRFLRLTVTRP
;
A
#
# COMPACT_ATOMS: atom_id res chain seq x y z
N MET A 1 -24.15 -46.87 58.50
CA MET A 1 -24.35 -45.51 59.06
C MET A 1 -23.20 -44.61 58.63
N SER A 2 -23.50 -43.66 57.74
CA SER A 2 -22.96 -42.29 57.60
C SER A 2 -21.52 -41.96 58.09
N ARG A 3 -20.66 -41.41 57.23
CA ARG A 3 -20.41 -39.94 57.07
C ARG A 3 -19.18 -39.60 56.19
N SER A 4 -19.40 -38.58 55.35
CA SER A 4 -18.46 -37.58 54.80
C SER A 4 -17.31 -37.98 53.87
N ARG A 5 -17.54 -37.77 52.57
CA ARG A 5 -16.48 -37.39 51.62
C ARG A 5 -16.56 -35.88 51.39
N ILE A 6 -15.43 -35.21 51.61
CA ILE A 6 -15.20 -33.78 51.43
C ILE A 6 -15.23 -33.45 49.93
N LEU A 7 -16.09 -32.50 49.54
CA LEU A 7 -15.99 -31.82 48.25
C LEU A 7 -14.72 -30.97 48.26
N CYS A 8 -13.78 -31.26 47.38
CA CYS A 8 -12.70 -30.34 47.02
C CYS A 8 -13.17 -29.56 45.78
N GLY A 9 -13.57 -28.31 45.97
CA GLY A 9 -13.90 -27.40 44.87
C GLY A 9 -12.65 -27.06 44.09
N VAL A 10 -12.61 -27.42 42.81
CA VAL A 10 -11.64 -26.88 41.86
C VAL A 10 -12.16 -25.50 41.47
N SER A 11 -11.63 -24.45 42.11
CA SER A 11 -11.78 -23.09 41.63
C SER A 11 -11.01 -22.97 40.31
N THR A 12 -11.72 -22.98 39.19
CA THR A 12 -11.18 -22.57 37.90
C THR A 12 -10.83 -21.09 38.00
N LEU A 13 -9.56 -20.78 38.24
CA LEU A 13 -9.00 -19.44 38.04
C LEU A 13 -9.12 -19.13 36.55
N ILE A 14 -10.18 -18.41 36.18
CA ILE A 14 -10.27 -17.72 34.90
C ILE A 14 -9.21 -16.61 34.98
N PHE A 15 -8.04 -16.88 34.40
CA PHE A 15 -7.11 -15.81 34.05
C PHE A 15 -7.77 -15.03 32.91
N SER A 16 -8.49 -13.96 33.26
CA SER A 16 -8.75 -12.87 32.33
C SER A 16 -7.40 -12.18 32.06
N ALA A 17 -6.59 -12.80 31.22
CA ALA A 17 -5.50 -12.12 30.55
C ALA A 17 -6.16 -11.13 29.60
N ALA A 18 -6.31 -9.89 30.03
CA ALA A 18 -6.52 -8.77 29.13
C ALA A 18 -5.32 -8.76 28.18
N PHE A 19 -5.47 -9.36 27.00
CA PHE A 19 -4.51 -9.22 25.92
C PHE A 19 -4.45 -7.73 25.59
N SER A 20 -3.36 -7.09 25.98
CA SER A 20 -3.02 -5.78 25.46
C SER A 20 -2.81 -5.96 23.96
N TRP A 21 -3.79 -5.53 23.18
CA TRP A 21 -3.70 -5.40 21.73
C TRP A 21 -2.34 -4.77 21.39
N MET A 22 -1.53 -5.45 20.57
CA MET A 22 -0.28 -4.88 20.09
C MET A 22 -0.63 -3.64 19.28
N ASN A 23 -0.53 -2.46 19.90
CA ASN A 23 -0.65 -1.19 19.19
C ASN A 23 0.36 -1.20 18.05
N ALA A 24 -0.06 -0.73 16.87
CA ALA A 24 0.86 -0.48 15.77
C ALA A 24 2.03 0.37 16.28
N ALA A 25 3.27 -0.03 15.98
CA ALA A 25 4.45 0.69 16.42
C ALA A 25 4.36 2.15 15.95
N GLN A 26 4.53 3.09 16.87
CA GLN A 26 4.54 4.52 16.62
C GLN A 26 5.46 5.21 17.64
N LEU A 27 5.97 6.39 17.30
CA LEU A 27 6.63 7.27 18.27
C LEU A 27 5.63 7.73 19.36
N SER A 28 6.08 7.73 20.61
CA SER A 28 5.43 8.43 21.71
C SER A 28 5.86 9.90 21.79
N SER A 29 5.17 10.71 22.60
CA SER A 29 5.62 12.08 22.91
C SER A 29 7.05 12.13 23.46
N ALA A 30 7.41 11.15 24.30
CA ALA A 30 8.75 11.06 24.88
C ALA A 30 9.81 10.69 23.83
N ASP A 31 9.43 9.89 22.82
CA ASP A 31 10.33 9.58 21.71
C ASP A 31 10.62 10.83 20.87
N VAL A 32 9.58 11.61 20.53
CA VAL A 32 9.72 12.88 19.78
C VAL A 32 10.64 13.85 20.53
N GLU A 33 10.46 13.98 21.84
CA GLU A 33 11.34 14.80 22.70
C GLU A 33 12.78 14.30 22.67
N ARG A 34 12.99 13.00 22.91
CA ARG A 34 14.33 12.40 22.93
C ARG A 34 15.06 12.59 21.61
N ILE A 35 14.40 12.29 20.49
CA ILE A 35 14.97 12.41 19.14
C ILE A 35 15.41 13.84 18.88
N TYR A 36 14.54 14.82 19.18
CA TYR A 36 14.88 16.23 19.00
C TYR A 36 16.03 16.66 19.91
N VAL A 37 16.01 16.33 21.20
CA VAL A 37 17.05 16.75 22.15
C VAL A 37 18.41 16.21 21.75
N GLN A 38 18.50 14.93 21.35
CA GLN A 38 19.75 14.35 20.88
C GLN A 38 20.30 15.06 19.62
N ALA A 39 19.44 15.38 18.65
CA ALA A 39 19.83 16.12 17.46
C ALA A 39 20.21 17.58 17.81
N ALA A 40 19.43 18.27 18.62
CA ALA A 40 19.67 19.64 19.03
C ALA A 40 20.99 19.80 19.80
N ASP A 41 21.28 18.88 20.72
CA ASP A 41 22.55 18.85 21.44
C ASP A 41 23.73 18.60 20.50
N ARG A 42 23.56 17.74 19.48
CA ARG A 42 24.61 17.52 18.47
C ARG A 42 24.87 18.76 17.63
N ALA A 43 23.80 19.48 17.25
CA ALA A 43 23.89 20.74 16.53
C ALA A 43 24.58 21.84 17.36
N ALA A 44 24.41 21.84 18.69
CA ALA A 44 25.07 22.81 19.57
C ALA A 44 26.61 22.71 19.54
N GLU A 45 27.17 21.55 19.17
CA GLU A 45 28.62 21.36 19.07
C GLU A 45 29.27 21.97 17.81
N SER A 46 28.49 22.26 16.75
CA SER A 46 29.06 22.70 15.47
C SER A 46 29.20 24.22 15.35
N SER A 47 28.96 24.99 16.42
CA SER A 47 28.98 26.47 16.45
C SER A 47 27.99 27.16 15.48
N MET A 48 27.19 26.39 14.75
CA MET A 48 26.16 26.86 13.83
C MET A 48 24.79 26.80 14.51
N ASN A 49 24.17 27.97 14.70
CA ASN A 49 22.85 28.11 15.34
C ASN A 49 21.67 28.02 14.36
N SER A 50 21.93 27.65 13.10
CA SER A 50 20.98 27.69 11.99
C SER A 50 20.20 26.39 11.77
N TYR A 51 20.58 25.26 12.39
CA TYR A 51 19.93 23.99 12.11
C TYR A 51 18.44 23.99 12.42
N VAL A 52 17.67 23.45 11.48
CA VAL A 52 16.23 23.18 11.59
C VAL A 52 16.05 21.67 11.52
N ILE A 53 15.39 21.13 12.53
CA ILE A 53 15.10 19.71 12.70
C ILE A 53 13.61 19.49 12.43
N ALA A 54 13.28 18.52 11.58
CA ALA A 54 11.93 18.08 11.31
C ALA A 54 11.76 16.58 11.60
N LEU A 55 10.58 16.21 12.10
CA LEU A 55 10.14 14.84 12.27
C LEU A 55 8.85 14.63 11.47
N VAL A 56 8.82 13.58 10.66
CA VAL A 56 7.69 13.24 9.78
C VAL A 56 7.30 11.79 10.01
N ASP A 57 6.01 11.53 10.23
CA ASP A 57 5.50 10.18 10.45
C ASP A 57 5.47 9.34 9.16
N ARG A 58 5.15 8.05 9.31
CA ARG A 58 5.09 7.08 8.20
C ARG A 58 4.11 7.43 7.08
N ASP A 59 3.07 8.21 7.39
CA ASP A 59 2.06 8.65 6.43
C ASP A 59 2.38 10.03 5.82
N GLY A 60 3.46 10.71 6.26
CA GLY A 60 3.87 12.02 5.78
C GLY A 60 3.30 13.21 6.55
N ARG A 61 2.82 13.03 7.78
CA ARG A 61 2.43 14.14 8.67
C ARG A 61 3.62 14.66 9.45
N VAL A 62 3.70 15.98 9.57
CA VAL A 62 4.72 16.65 10.38
C VAL A 62 4.40 16.50 11.87
N LEU A 63 5.31 15.84 12.61
CA LEU A 63 5.23 15.69 14.07
C LEU A 63 5.93 16.86 14.79
N LEU A 64 7.01 17.37 14.22
CA LEU A 64 7.80 18.47 14.78
C LEU A 64 8.54 19.20 13.66
N VAL A 65 8.61 20.53 13.73
CA VAL A 65 9.64 21.33 13.03
C VAL A 65 10.12 22.41 13.99
N ARG A 66 11.41 22.43 14.29
CA ARG A 66 11.96 23.39 15.24
C ARG A 66 13.45 23.64 14.98
N ARG A 67 13.92 24.85 15.26
CA ARG A 67 15.36 25.12 15.30
C ARG A 67 16.03 24.34 16.43
N ALA A 68 17.27 23.90 16.21
CA ALA A 68 18.05 23.18 17.19
C ALA A 68 18.26 23.98 18.49
N ASN A 69 18.57 25.27 18.37
CA ASN A 69 18.72 26.16 19.53
C ASN A 69 17.39 26.57 20.19
N GLY A 70 16.25 26.12 19.65
CA GLY A 70 14.91 26.45 20.13
C GLY A 70 14.48 27.92 19.95
N ALA A 71 15.28 28.77 19.29
CA ALA A 71 15.08 30.21 19.22
C ALA A 71 14.81 30.72 17.77
N GLY A 72 13.89 31.67 17.64
CA GLY A 72 13.56 32.37 16.39
C GLY A 72 12.64 31.60 15.43
N ALA A 73 12.09 32.30 14.43
CA ALA A 73 11.14 31.75 13.46
C ALA A 73 11.82 30.98 12.32
N VAL A 74 11.40 29.73 12.07
CA VAL A 74 11.82 28.93 10.91
C VAL A 74 11.19 29.51 9.64
N THR A 75 12.00 29.78 8.61
CA THR A 75 11.50 30.27 7.31
C THR A 75 10.73 29.18 6.56
N ALA A 76 9.87 29.57 5.61
CA ALA A 76 9.12 28.61 4.80
C ALA A 76 10.04 27.66 4.01
N THR A 77 11.17 28.16 3.50
CA THR A 77 12.16 27.37 2.75
C THR A 77 12.89 26.37 3.64
N GLU A 78 13.45 26.80 4.77
CA GLU A 78 14.12 25.89 5.73
C GLU A 78 13.15 24.79 6.20
N ARG A 79 11.91 25.18 6.50
CA ARG A 79 10.85 24.26 6.88
C ARG A 79 10.58 23.21 5.80
N ALA A 80 10.38 23.64 4.56
CA ALA A 80 10.11 22.74 3.45
C ALA A 80 11.27 21.77 3.21
N ILE A 81 12.52 22.22 3.32
CA ILE A 81 13.71 21.38 3.12
C ILE A 81 13.83 20.34 4.25
N ALA A 82 13.75 20.76 5.53
CA ALA A 82 13.85 19.83 6.66
C ALA A 82 12.77 18.73 6.59
N ILE A 83 11.52 19.11 6.30
CA ILE A 83 10.41 18.16 6.11
C ILE A 83 10.68 17.24 4.93
N SER A 84 11.17 17.78 3.80
CA SER A 84 11.45 16.99 2.60
C SER A 84 12.55 15.95 2.85
N LYS A 85 13.59 16.29 3.63
CA LYS A 85 14.64 15.36 4.03
C LYS A 85 14.11 14.25 4.95
N ALA A 86 13.34 14.62 5.98
CA ALA A 86 12.70 13.66 6.89
C ALA A 86 11.76 12.71 6.13
N GLY A 87 10.91 13.31 5.30
CA GLY A 87 9.93 12.66 4.45
C GLY A 87 10.56 11.70 3.44
N THR A 88 11.69 12.09 2.83
CA THR A 88 12.41 11.23 1.88
C THR A 88 12.90 9.96 2.56
N ALA A 89 13.51 10.08 3.75
CA ALA A 89 14.03 8.93 4.47
C ALA A 89 12.92 7.93 4.85
N VAL A 90 11.77 8.41 5.32
CA VAL A 90 10.64 7.55 5.70
C VAL A 90 9.86 7.02 4.49
N PHE A 91 9.76 7.77 3.39
CA PHE A 91 9.01 7.34 2.21
C PHE A 91 9.80 6.36 1.33
N LEU A 92 11.12 6.48 1.25
CA LEU A 92 11.99 5.57 0.49
C LEU A 92 12.35 4.29 1.24
N SER A 93 12.13 4.23 2.55
CA SER A 93 12.45 3.07 3.38
C SER A 93 11.28 2.11 3.54
N SER A 94 11.58 0.88 3.99
CA SER A 94 10.60 -0.12 4.42
C SER A 94 11.10 -0.87 5.66
N ASN A 95 10.36 -1.88 6.11
CA ASN A 95 10.82 -2.81 7.13
C ASN A 95 11.91 -3.79 6.64
N ARG A 96 12.24 -3.77 5.34
CA ARG A 96 13.21 -4.68 4.70
C ARG A 96 14.38 -3.95 4.03
N HIS A 97 14.43 -2.63 4.08
CA HIS A 97 15.62 -1.82 3.75
C HIS A 97 15.45 -0.41 4.32
N ALA A 98 16.56 0.25 4.60
CA ALA A 98 16.60 1.64 5.05
C ALA A 98 17.42 2.48 4.08
N PHE A 99 16.80 3.49 3.51
CA PHE A 99 17.43 4.49 2.66
C PHE A 99 17.41 5.86 3.34
N THR A 100 18.41 6.67 3.02
CA THR A 100 18.54 8.06 3.49
C THR A 100 18.40 9.01 2.32
N THR A 101 18.43 10.32 2.61
CA THR A 101 18.54 11.31 1.53
C THR A 101 19.86 11.19 0.76
N ARG A 102 20.95 10.70 1.39
CA ARG A 102 22.20 10.39 0.68
C ARG A 102 22.04 9.21 -0.28
N THR A 103 21.31 8.16 0.12
CA THR A 103 20.95 7.08 -0.81
C THR A 103 20.20 7.65 -2.00
N ALA A 104 19.19 8.50 -1.77
CA ALA A 104 18.45 9.18 -2.82
C ALA A 104 19.40 9.97 -3.73
N GLY A 105 20.31 10.78 -3.16
CA GLY A 105 21.34 11.51 -3.90
C GLY A 105 22.13 10.60 -4.85
N SER A 106 22.58 9.43 -4.40
CA SER A 106 23.37 8.52 -5.24
C SER A 106 22.60 7.96 -6.45
N ILE A 107 21.29 7.74 -6.35
CA ILE A 107 20.48 7.02 -7.36
C ILE A 107 19.69 7.93 -8.32
N ILE A 108 19.71 9.25 -8.12
CA ILE A 108 19.02 10.22 -8.98
C ILE A 108 19.95 10.91 -10.00
N GLN A 109 21.21 10.50 -10.06
CA GLN A 109 22.23 11.18 -10.87
C GLN A 109 22.02 10.95 -12.37
N GLN A 110 22.46 11.92 -13.19
CA GLN A 110 22.39 11.82 -14.66
C GLN A 110 23.28 10.70 -15.23
N ASN A 111 24.30 10.28 -14.48
CA ASN A 111 25.10 9.10 -14.72
C ASN A 111 25.15 8.26 -13.44
N PHE A 112 24.96 6.94 -13.54
CA PHE A 112 25.02 6.02 -12.40
C PHE A 112 26.08 4.91 -12.61
N PRO A 113 27.07 4.77 -11.72
CA PRO A 113 27.32 5.63 -10.55
C PRO A 113 27.74 7.05 -10.93
N ALA A 114 27.56 7.97 -10.00
CA ALA A 114 27.92 9.37 -10.17
C ALA A 114 29.40 9.53 -10.57
N GLY A 115 29.70 10.50 -11.45
CA GLY A 115 31.07 10.79 -11.88
C GLY A 115 31.67 9.83 -12.92
N VAL A 116 31.00 8.71 -13.24
CA VAL A 116 31.44 7.80 -14.30
C VAL A 116 30.83 8.22 -15.64
N LEU A 117 31.69 8.50 -16.62
CA LEU A 117 31.27 8.87 -17.98
C LEU A 117 30.68 7.67 -18.73
N ASN A 118 29.84 7.95 -19.73
CA ASN A 118 29.19 6.97 -20.60
C ASN A 118 28.40 5.90 -19.82
N ARG A 119 27.64 6.37 -18.83
CA ARG A 119 26.76 5.54 -18.01
C ARG A 119 25.33 6.02 -18.14
N PRO A 120 24.35 5.10 -18.15
CA PRO A 120 22.95 5.50 -18.11
C PRO A 120 22.65 6.29 -16.82
N PRO A 121 21.56 7.06 -16.82
CA PRO A 121 21.06 7.72 -15.62
C PRO A 121 20.75 6.73 -14.49
N GLY A 122 20.77 7.26 -13.27
CA GLY A 122 20.33 6.53 -12.09
C GLY A 122 18.87 6.10 -12.21
N PRO A 123 18.51 4.98 -11.53
CA PRO A 123 17.20 4.35 -11.70
C PRO A 123 16.03 5.27 -11.35
N LEU A 124 16.26 6.28 -10.50
CA LEU A 124 15.24 7.21 -10.02
C LEU A 124 15.56 8.66 -10.39
N VAL A 125 16.34 8.91 -11.45
CA VAL A 125 16.55 10.27 -11.96
C VAL A 125 15.20 11.00 -12.11
N GLY A 126 15.07 12.18 -11.50
CA GLY A 126 13.84 12.96 -11.51
C GLY A 126 12.78 12.57 -10.46
N VAL A 127 13.01 11.61 -9.57
CA VAL A 127 12.04 11.23 -8.50
C VAL A 127 11.73 12.38 -7.53
N GLY A 128 12.61 13.37 -7.44
CA GLY A 128 12.36 14.63 -6.72
C GLY A 128 11.17 15.43 -7.25
N PHE A 129 10.65 15.11 -8.44
CA PHE A 129 9.41 15.67 -8.99
C PHE A 129 8.17 14.83 -8.65
N SER A 130 8.20 14.12 -7.52
CA SER A 130 7.08 13.36 -6.97
C SER A 130 6.79 13.76 -5.53
N ASN A 131 5.61 13.37 -5.05
CA ASN A 131 5.09 13.72 -3.73
C ASN A 131 5.12 15.24 -3.50
N LEU A 132 4.90 16.00 -4.57
CA LEU A 132 4.95 17.46 -4.57
C LEU A 132 3.83 18.03 -3.72
N ALA A 133 4.09 19.18 -3.08
CA ALA A 133 3.13 19.85 -2.21
C ALA A 133 1.72 20.01 -2.79
N LEU A 134 1.60 20.20 -4.12
CA LEU A 134 0.32 20.35 -4.82
C LEU A 134 -0.14 19.09 -5.58
N SER A 135 0.50 17.93 -5.41
CA SER A 135 0.00 16.66 -5.95
C SER A 135 -1.42 16.37 -5.44
N ASP A 136 -2.25 15.78 -6.30
CA ASP A 136 -3.60 15.31 -5.97
C ASP A 136 -3.61 13.92 -5.32
N ILE A 137 -2.46 13.25 -5.19
CA ILE A 137 -2.37 11.88 -4.69
C ILE A 137 -1.74 11.80 -3.31
N ASN A 138 -0.47 12.17 -3.19
CA ASN A 138 0.26 12.07 -1.91
C ASN A 138 1.29 13.18 -1.79
N PHE A 139 1.46 13.71 -0.58
CA PHE A 139 2.33 14.84 -0.26
C PHE A 139 2.54 14.93 1.26
N PHE A 140 3.55 15.70 1.68
CA PHE A 140 3.80 15.99 3.10
C PHE A 140 2.87 17.08 3.62
N ARG A 141 2.32 16.89 4.82
CA ARG A 141 1.21 17.70 5.33
C ARG A 141 1.35 18.07 6.79
N GLU A 142 0.63 19.10 7.19
CA GLU A 142 0.48 19.46 8.60
C GLU A 142 -0.22 18.36 9.39
N ASN A 143 0.07 18.32 10.69
CA ASN A 143 -0.70 17.53 11.64
C ASN A 143 -1.83 18.38 12.24
N ASP A 144 -2.78 18.78 11.39
CA ASP A 144 -3.92 19.63 11.72
C ASP A 144 -5.19 18.84 12.10
N GLY A 145 -5.06 17.53 12.31
CA GLY A 145 -6.17 16.64 12.62
C GLY A 145 -7.04 16.29 11.42
N VAL A 146 -6.71 16.73 10.20
CA VAL A 146 -7.41 16.33 8.98
C VAL A 146 -6.79 15.01 8.47
N PRO A 147 -7.54 13.89 8.48
CA PRO A 147 -7.03 12.63 7.95
C PRO A 147 -6.76 12.75 6.45
N ASN A 148 -5.61 12.28 5.98
CA ASN A 148 -5.52 11.85 4.59
C ASN A 148 -6.24 10.50 4.52
N GLY A 149 -7.24 10.34 3.65
CA GLY A 149 -7.68 8.99 3.33
C GLY A 149 -8.82 8.37 4.14
N THR A 150 -9.65 9.10 4.90
CA THR A 150 -10.92 8.47 5.32
C THR A 150 -11.75 8.27 4.07
N ALA A 151 -11.80 7.03 3.57
CA ALA A 151 -12.71 6.62 2.53
C ALA A 151 -14.12 6.90 3.03
N THR A 152 -14.69 8.05 2.63
CA THR A 152 -16.12 8.23 2.69
C THR A 152 -16.72 7.38 1.57
N PRO A 153 -17.96 6.88 1.71
CA PRO A 153 -18.68 6.25 0.59
C PRO A 153 -18.74 7.13 -0.67
N ALA A 154 -18.51 8.44 -0.54
CA ALA A 154 -18.46 9.44 -1.60
C ALA A 154 -17.08 9.63 -2.26
N GLY A 155 -16.01 8.99 -1.77
CA GLY A 155 -14.69 9.00 -2.41
C GLY A 155 -13.95 10.35 -2.41
N VAL A 156 -14.38 11.33 -1.60
CA VAL A 156 -13.69 12.62 -1.45
C VAL A 156 -12.74 12.53 -0.25
N LEU A 157 -11.43 12.60 -0.51
CA LEU A 157 -10.41 12.77 0.51
C LEU A 157 -10.21 14.26 0.73
N THR A 158 -10.48 14.78 1.93
CA THR A 158 -10.06 16.14 2.28
C THR A 158 -8.56 16.09 2.56
N PRO A 159 -7.71 16.67 1.72
CA PRO A 159 -6.26 16.58 1.93
C PRO A 159 -5.89 17.42 3.17
N GLY A 160 -5.04 16.90 4.05
CA GLY A 160 -4.49 17.71 5.15
C GLY A 160 -3.73 18.94 4.62
N SER A 161 -3.53 19.96 5.47
CA SER A 161 -2.94 21.22 5.01
C SER A 161 -1.59 21.02 4.33
N ARG A 162 -1.46 21.58 3.13
CA ARG A 162 -0.31 21.41 2.25
C ARG A 162 0.88 22.25 2.71
N ILE A 163 2.08 21.73 2.51
CA ILE A 163 3.32 22.41 2.85
C ILE A 163 4.07 22.74 1.56
N LEU A 164 3.92 23.97 1.05
CA LEU A 164 4.50 24.40 -0.22
C LEU A 164 6.03 24.23 -0.23
N GLY A 165 6.57 23.91 -1.40
CA GLY A 165 8.01 23.66 -1.59
C GLY A 165 8.48 22.27 -1.16
N THR A 166 7.63 21.46 -0.54
CA THR A 166 8.00 20.08 -0.16
C THR A 166 7.99 19.13 -1.36
N ARG A 167 8.93 18.17 -1.33
CA ARG A 167 9.14 17.11 -2.33
C ARG A 167 10.06 16.03 -1.77
N LEU A 168 10.39 14.99 -2.56
CA LEU A 168 11.55 14.17 -2.23
C LEU A 168 12.85 14.94 -2.49
N TYR A 169 13.81 14.81 -1.58
CA TYR A 169 15.03 15.61 -1.51
C TYR A 169 16.26 14.71 -1.39
N ALA A 170 17.33 15.01 -2.14
CA ALA A 170 18.50 14.15 -2.27
C ALA A 170 19.76 14.66 -1.57
N SER A 171 19.69 15.82 -0.93
CA SER A 171 20.80 16.37 -0.13
C SER A 171 20.88 15.65 1.23
N PRO A 172 22.08 15.30 1.74
CA PRO A 172 22.23 14.62 3.04
C PRO A 172 21.52 15.33 4.20
N GLY A 173 21.15 14.58 5.24
CA GLY A 173 20.44 15.12 6.40
C GLY A 173 19.10 14.48 6.72
N GLY A 174 18.66 13.46 5.98
CA GLY A 174 17.46 12.68 6.29
C GLY A 174 17.76 11.21 6.61
N VAL A 175 17.32 10.71 7.76
CA VAL A 175 17.48 9.29 8.15
C VAL A 175 16.16 8.69 8.72
N PRO A 176 15.87 7.40 8.47
CA PRO A 176 14.63 6.75 8.89
C PRO A 176 14.66 6.34 10.37
N LEU A 177 13.49 6.30 11.00
CA LEU A 177 13.30 5.98 12.42
C LEU A 177 12.39 4.76 12.60
N TYR A 178 12.84 3.82 13.43
CA TYR A 178 12.22 2.52 13.67
C TYR A 178 11.89 2.34 15.15
N VAL A 179 10.76 1.69 15.44
CA VAL A 179 10.36 1.23 16.78
C VAL A 179 9.97 -0.23 16.69
N GLY A 180 10.59 -1.09 17.50
CA GLY A 180 10.33 -2.54 17.46
C GLY A 180 10.61 -3.17 16.08
N GLY A 181 11.56 -2.62 15.32
CA GLY A 181 11.88 -3.07 13.95
C GLY A 181 10.89 -2.62 12.87
N GLN A 182 9.87 -1.83 13.22
CA GLN A 182 8.92 -1.24 12.27
C GLN A 182 9.31 0.19 11.94
N LEU A 183 9.27 0.57 10.67
CA LEU A 183 9.52 1.94 10.21
C LEU A 183 8.32 2.84 10.59
N VAL A 184 8.56 3.84 11.43
CA VAL A 184 7.48 4.68 11.99
C VAL A 184 7.58 6.16 11.62
N ALA A 185 8.78 6.65 11.33
CA ALA A 185 9.02 8.08 11.05
C ALA A 185 10.35 8.30 10.31
N GLY A 186 10.66 9.55 10.02
CA GLY A 186 11.98 10.01 9.58
C GLY A 186 12.34 11.32 10.27
N ILE A 187 13.63 11.53 10.50
CA ILE A 187 14.21 12.81 10.92
C ILE A 187 14.92 13.47 9.75
N GLY A 188 14.76 14.78 9.61
CA GLY A 188 15.36 15.59 8.55
C GLY A 188 15.97 16.86 9.13
N VAL A 189 17.15 17.23 8.64
CA VAL A 189 17.90 18.38 9.12
C VAL A 189 18.38 19.25 7.96
N THR A 190 18.27 20.56 8.10
CA THR A 190 18.90 21.55 7.21
C THR A 190 19.56 22.64 8.04
N GLY A 191 20.72 23.15 7.64
CA GLY A 191 21.31 24.33 8.25
C GLY A 191 22.83 24.45 8.21
N ASP A 192 23.57 23.46 7.69
CA ASP A 192 25.03 23.55 7.54
C ASP A 192 25.53 24.30 6.30
N GLY A 193 24.64 24.70 5.37
CA GLY A 193 25.01 25.48 4.21
C GLY A 193 24.09 25.30 2.99
N THR A 194 24.70 25.22 1.82
CA THR A 194 23.98 25.12 0.54
C THR A 194 23.61 23.67 0.24
N GLU A 195 22.33 23.42 0.05
CA GLU A 195 21.80 22.11 -0.31
C GLU A 195 22.31 21.66 -1.70
N THR A 196 22.78 20.42 -1.77
CA THR A 196 23.39 19.86 -3.00
C THR A 196 22.80 18.48 -3.31
N GLU A 197 22.39 18.26 -4.57
CA GLU A 197 21.72 17.02 -5.03
C GLU A 197 22.45 16.33 -6.20
N ASN A 198 23.73 16.65 -6.41
CA ASN A 198 24.50 16.18 -7.56
C ASN A 198 25.72 15.33 -7.15
N ALA A 199 26.53 14.94 -8.13
CA ALA A 199 27.72 14.10 -7.94
C ALA A 199 28.81 14.67 -7.01
N SER A 200 28.68 15.92 -6.53
CA SER A 200 29.62 16.50 -5.56
C SER A 200 29.33 16.12 -4.10
N ILE A 201 28.18 15.48 -3.82
CA ILE A 201 27.88 14.94 -2.48
C ILE A 201 28.93 13.88 -2.14
N THR A 202 29.88 14.23 -1.28
CA THR A 202 30.98 13.35 -0.87
C THR A 202 31.34 13.61 0.58
N GLY A 203 31.80 12.57 1.30
CA GLY A 203 32.25 12.70 2.68
C GLY A 203 31.15 13.05 3.70
N ALA A 204 31.61 13.34 4.91
CA ALA A 204 30.77 13.69 6.04
C ALA A 204 30.08 15.05 5.83
N ASP A 205 28.89 15.16 6.39
CA ASP A 205 27.95 16.27 6.23
C ASP A 205 27.35 16.65 7.60
N GLY A 206 27.16 17.95 7.84
CA GLY A 206 26.73 18.48 9.13
C GLY A 206 25.27 18.19 9.43
N ASP A 207 24.39 18.39 8.44
CA ASP A 207 22.98 18.04 8.53
C ASP A 207 22.80 16.54 8.81
N GLU A 208 23.56 15.69 8.10
CA GLU A 208 23.57 14.24 8.31
C GLU A 208 24.07 13.86 9.70
N ALA A 209 25.11 14.51 10.22
CA ALA A 209 25.63 14.24 11.56
C ALA A 209 24.62 14.58 12.67
N VAL A 210 23.86 15.66 12.51
CA VAL A 210 22.79 16.07 13.45
C VAL A 210 21.61 15.10 13.36
N ALA A 211 21.20 14.70 12.16
CA ALA A 211 20.11 13.74 11.96
C ALA A 211 20.44 12.37 12.58
N LEU A 212 21.68 11.90 12.40
CA LEU A 212 22.17 10.65 12.97
C LEU A 212 22.20 10.64 14.50
N ALA A 213 22.44 11.79 15.15
CA ALA A 213 22.36 11.87 16.60
C ALA A 213 20.93 11.64 17.10
N GLY A 214 19.93 12.23 16.44
CA GLY A 214 18.51 11.98 16.74
C GLY A 214 18.05 10.55 16.43
N GLN A 215 18.76 9.82 15.56
CA GLN A 215 18.45 8.44 15.23
C GLN A 215 18.89 7.43 16.32
N ILE A 216 19.70 7.84 17.30
CA ILE A 216 20.30 6.91 18.28
C ILE A 216 19.22 6.30 19.19
N GLY A 217 19.01 4.99 19.04
CA GLY A 217 17.94 4.22 19.70
C GLY A 217 16.72 3.97 18.81
N TYR A 218 16.68 4.59 17.63
CA TYR A 218 15.60 4.49 16.63
C TYR A 218 16.13 4.07 15.24
N GLY A 219 17.40 3.67 15.14
CA GLY A 219 17.98 3.14 13.91
C GLY A 219 17.56 1.70 13.65
N THR A 220 17.69 1.26 12.40
CA THR A 220 17.61 -0.17 12.06
C THR A 220 18.98 -0.84 12.21
N GLY A 221 18.99 -2.17 12.26
CA GLY A 221 20.22 -2.95 12.22
C GLY A 221 21.01 -2.73 10.91
N PRO A 222 22.35 -2.82 10.95
CA PRO A 222 23.20 -2.53 9.80
C PRO A 222 22.96 -3.47 8.61
N GLU A 223 22.37 -4.64 8.83
CA GLU A 223 21.95 -5.58 7.79
C GLU A 223 20.87 -5.03 6.87
N LEU A 224 20.08 -4.04 7.31
CA LEU A 224 19.04 -3.39 6.50
C LEU A 224 19.47 -2.07 5.87
N TRP A 225 20.70 -1.60 6.10
CA TRP A 225 21.17 -0.34 5.53
C TRP A 225 21.25 -0.38 4.01
N GLY A 226 20.97 0.76 3.37
CA GLY A 226 21.07 0.91 1.92
C GLY A 226 22.43 0.52 1.36
N SER A 227 23.50 0.65 2.17
CA SER A 227 24.84 0.16 1.82
C SER A 227 24.93 -1.35 1.56
N ASN A 228 23.92 -2.16 1.85
CA ASN A 228 23.84 -3.57 1.47
C ASN A 228 23.00 -3.83 0.22
N VAL A 229 22.40 -2.79 -0.38
CA VAL A 229 21.64 -2.86 -1.63
C VAL A 229 22.56 -2.58 -2.82
N PHE A 230 22.40 -3.39 -3.86
CA PHE A 230 23.14 -3.26 -5.12
C PHE A 230 22.17 -3.01 -6.28
N ILE A 231 22.39 -1.93 -7.00
CA ILE A 231 21.66 -1.59 -8.23
C ILE A 231 22.63 -1.70 -9.38
N ASP A 232 22.33 -2.55 -10.37
CA ASP A 232 23.24 -2.86 -11.49
C ASP A 232 24.68 -3.24 -11.03
N GLY A 233 24.78 -3.93 -9.89
CA GLY A 233 26.05 -4.33 -9.28
C GLY A 233 26.78 -3.21 -8.53
N ILE A 234 26.19 -2.03 -8.43
CA ILE A 234 26.73 -0.87 -7.72
C ILE A 234 26.10 -0.76 -6.35
N ARG A 235 26.93 -0.70 -5.31
CA ARG A 235 26.50 -0.43 -3.94
C ARG A 235 25.96 0.99 -3.85
N VAL A 236 24.79 1.18 -3.24
CA VAL A 236 24.24 2.51 -2.97
C VAL A 236 24.68 3.03 -1.61
N ASP A 237 24.75 4.35 -1.46
CA ASP A 237 25.20 4.96 -0.21
C ASP A 237 24.13 4.86 0.90
N TYR A 238 24.55 4.92 2.16
CA TYR A 238 23.66 5.08 3.31
C TYR A 238 23.95 6.38 4.05
N VAL A 239 25.06 6.48 4.77
CA VAL A 239 25.55 7.73 5.39
C VAL A 239 27.08 7.79 5.31
N ALA A 240 27.66 8.97 5.46
CA ALA A 240 29.11 9.17 5.54
C ALA A 240 29.55 9.83 6.86
N SER A 241 28.62 10.48 7.58
CA SER A 241 28.84 11.02 8.92
C SER A 241 28.78 9.95 10.01
N ILE A 242 29.43 10.23 11.14
CA ILE A 242 29.47 9.34 12.31
C ILE A 242 28.22 9.57 13.19
N ALA A 243 27.50 8.49 13.50
CA ALA A 243 26.44 8.51 14.49
C ALA A 243 27.04 8.56 15.91
N ARG A 244 26.83 9.67 16.62
CA ARG A 244 27.18 9.80 18.03
C ARG A 244 26.31 10.84 18.73
N LEU A 245 26.14 10.67 20.04
CA LEU A 245 25.56 11.71 20.90
C LEU A 245 26.54 12.89 21.05
N ALA A 246 26.01 14.03 21.45
CA ALA A 246 26.81 15.15 21.93
C ALA A 246 27.53 14.81 23.24
N SER A 247 28.62 15.51 23.49
CA SER A 247 29.44 15.44 24.70
C SER A 247 28.72 15.97 25.95
N SER A 248 27.76 16.87 25.79
CA SER A 248 26.92 17.41 26.85
C SER A 248 25.47 17.50 26.39
N SER A 249 24.52 17.17 27.27
CA SER A 249 23.10 17.40 27.01
C SER A 249 22.63 18.67 27.70
N THR A 250 22.16 19.63 26.91
CA THR A 250 21.81 20.98 27.38
C THR A 250 20.48 21.47 26.80
N SER A 251 20.02 20.88 25.71
CA SER A 251 18.79 21.21 25.02
C SER A 251 17.59 20.61 25.73
N THR A 252 16.49 21.34 25.73
CA THR A 252 15.21 20.86 26.27
C THR A 252 14.11 21.10 25.25
N LEU A 253 13.17 20.17 25.13
CA LEU A 253 11.93 20.38 24.41
C LEU A 253 10.78 20.26 25.40
N PRO A 254 9.87 21.26 25.48
CA PRO A 254 8.65 21.10 26.25
C PRO A 254 7.86 19.85 25.79
N PRO A 255 7.04 19.23 26.66
CA PRO A 255 6.25 18.05 26.29
C PRO A 255 5.50 18.23 24.98
N GLN A 256 5.65 17.27 24.07
CA GLN A 256 4.99 17.29 22.77
C GLN A 256 3.64 16.57 22.82
N PRO A 257 2.65 17.01 22.02
CA PRO A 257 1.42 16.25 21.86
C PRO A 257 1.72 14.84 21.37
N ALA A 258 0.88 13.87 21.74
CA ALA A 258 1.03 12.52 21.26
C ALA A 258 0.91 12.51 19.72
N PRO A 259 1.79 11.79 19.01
CA PRO A 259 1.64 11.59 17.58
C PRO A 259 0.24 11.02 17.22
N PRO A 260 -0.34 11.41 16.08
CA PRO A 260 -1.68 11.00 15.68
C PRO A 260 -1.70 9.52 15.31
N ALA A 261 -2.74 8.77 15.66
CA ALA A 261 -2.81 7.34 15.32
C ALA A 261 -2.56 7.09 13.81
N PRO A 262 -1.91 5.96 13.44
CA PRO A 262 -1.66 5.63 12.03
C PRO A 262 -2.96 5.54 11.22
N VAL A 263 -2.92 5.87 9.93
CA VAL A 263 -4.11 5.70 9.07
C VAL A 263 -4.40 4.22 8.88
N VAL A 264 -5.62 3.82 9.21
CA VAL A 264 -6.14 2.49 8.87
C VAL A 264 -6.75 2.54 7.48
N TRP A 265 -6.22 1.72 6.57
CA TRP A 265 -6.72 1.60 5.20
C TRP A 265 -7.59 0.35 5.06
N PRO A 266 -8.65 0.39 4.23
CA PRO A 266 -9.35 -0.82 3.84
C PRO A 266 -8.37 -1.84 3.26
N VAL A 267 -8.56 -3.11 3.58
CA VAL A 267 -7.73 -4.20 3.06
C VAL A 267 -8.53 -5.07 2.09
N ASP A 268 -7.84 -5.67 1.12
CA ASP A 268 -8.41 -6.63 0.17
C ASP A 268 -7.37 -7.73 -0.14
N VAL A 269 -7.82 -8.86 -0.69
CA VAL A 269 -6.96 -9.91 -1.24
C VAL A 269 -7.11 -9.92 -2.77
N LEU A 270 -6.08 -9.46 -3.47
CA LEU A 270 -6.03 -9.43 -4.93
C LEU A 270 -4.88 -10.31 -5.44
N GLY A 271 -5.14 -11.20 -6.40
CA GLY A 271 -4.10 -12.08 -6.95
C GLY A 271 -3.45 -13.02 -5.91
N GLY A 272 -4.18 -13.33 -4.83
CA GLY A 272 -3.66 -14.08 -3.68
C GLY A 272 -2.75 -13.27 -2.75
N VAL A 273 -2.68 -11.94 -2.90
CA VAL A 273 -1.89 -11.05 -2.04
C VAL A 273 -2.84 -10.20 -1.22
N ARG A 274 -2.66 -10.20 0.10
CA ARG A 274 -3.32 -9.24 1.00
C ARG A 274 -2.65 -7.88 0.86
N GLY A 275 -3.42 -6.82 0.80
CA GLY A 275 -2.87 -5.47 0.73
C GLY A 275 -3.90 -4.39 1.04
N GLU A 276 -3.44 -3.15 1.03
CA GLU A 276 -4.27 -1.97 1.31
C GLU A 276 -4.88 -1.42 0.02
N VAL A 277 -6.16 -1.08 0.07
CA VAL A 277 -6.87 -0.35 -0.98
C VAL A 277 -6.69 1.15 -0.73
N ARG A 278 -5.74 1.74 -1.44
CA ARG A 278 -5.35 3.16 -1.33
C ARG A 278 -6.20 4.08 -2.20
N ALA A 279 -6.92 3.51 -3.18
CA ALA A 279 -8.02 4.17 -3.88
C ALA A 279 -9.07 3.12 -4.24
N LEU A 280 -10.35 3.49 -4.06
CA LEU A 280 -11.50 2.60 -4.33
C LEU A 280 -11.43 2.02 -5.74
N ILE A 281 -11.70 0.72 -5.85
CA ILE A 281 -11.82 0.01 -7.12
C ILE A 281 -13.20 0.31 -7.73
N LYS A 282 -13.22 1.05 -8.84
CA LYS A 282 -14.46 1.52 -9.48
C LYS A 282 -14.38 1.49 -10.99
N ALA A 283 -15.54 1.54 -11.65
CA ALA A 283 -15.63 1.73 -13.09
C ALA A 283 -15.21 3.16 -13.48
N ASP A 284 -14.86 3.34 -14.76
CA ASP A 284 -14.63 4.66 -15.33
C ASP A 284 -15.89 5.54 -15.14
N PRO A 285 -15.79 6.69 -14.44
CA PRO A 285 -16.93 7.55 -14.16
C PRO A 285 -17.40 8.37 -15.38
N VAL A 286 -16.61 8.44 -16.46
CA VAL A 286 -17.02 9.18 -17.65
C VAL A 286 -18.13 8.41 -18.38
N PRO A 287 -19.29 9.02 -18.68
CA PRO A 287 -20.39 8.30 -19.31
C PRO A 287 -20.10 7.94 -20.78
N GLY A 288 -20.83 6.93 -21.27
CA GLY A 288 -20.81 6.53 -22.68
C GLY A 288 -19.58 5.74 -23.11
N LEU A 289 -19.37 5.68 -24.43
CA LEU A 289 -18.25 4.97 -25.05
C LEU A 289 -17.03 5.88 -25.20
N ILE A 290 -15.84 5.27 -25.23
CA ILE A 290 -14.60 5.93 -25.65
C ILE A 290 -14.27 5.46 -27.06
N SER A 291 -14.38 6.36 -28.05
CA SER A 291 -14.12 6.05 -29.46
C SER A 291 -14.81 4.77 -29.96
N GLY A 292 -16.08 4.58 -29.57
CA GLY A 292 -16.89 3.40 -29.94
C GLY A 292 -16.64 2.14 -29.10
N GLN A 293 -15.72 2.16 -28.13
CA GLN A 293 -15.47 1.05 -27.21
C GLN A 293 -16.08 1.30 -25.83
N PRO A 294 -16.51 0.25 -25.10
CA PRO A 294 -16.84 0.36 -23.69
C PRO A 294 -15.66 0.95 -22.91
N ARG A 295 -15.94 1.61 -21.79
CA ARG A 295 -14.92 2.07 -20.85
C ARG A 295 -14.51 0.95 -19.88
N LEU A 296 -13.54 1.19 -19.02
CA LEU A 296 -13.11 0.20 -18.02
C LEU A 296 -14.20 -0.02 -16.97
N THR A 297 -14.56 -1.27 -16.73
CA THR A 297 -15.49 -1.65 -15.64
C THR A 297 -14.74 -1.86 -14.32
N ALA A 298 -15.44 -1.82 -13.19
CA ALA A 298 -14.84 -2.12 -11.88
C ALA A 298 -14.23 -3.53 -11.82
N ALA A 299 -14.85 -4.50 -12.48
CA ALA A 299 -14.35 -5.88 -12.57
C ALA A 299 -13.03 -5.96 -13.36
N GLU A 300 -12.93 -5.25 -14.49
CA GLU A 300 -11.69 -5.17 -15.27
C GLU A 300 -10.58 -4.46 -14.48
N VAL A 301 -10.90 -3.38 -13.77
CA VAL A 301 -9.92 -2.70 -12.91
C VAL A 301 -9.43 -3.64 -11.80
N ARG A 302 -10.35 -4.37 -11.14
CA ARG A 302 -9.98 -5.39 -10.14
C ARG A 302 -9.09 -6.47 -10.74
N GLN A 303 -9.37 -6.92 -11.96
CA GLN A 303 -8.58 -7.94 -12.65
C GLN A 303 -7.17 -7.44 -12.98
N VAL A 304 -7.03 -6.22 -13.52
CA VAL A 304 -5.72 -5.60 -13.81
C VAL A 304 -4.88 -5.49 -12.53
N LEU A 305 -5.49 -5.01 -11.43
CA LEU A 305 -4.83 -4.94 -10.13
C LEU A 305 -4.45 -6.32 -9.59
N ALA A 306 -5.33 -7.32 -9.71
CA ALA A 306 -5.09 -8.68 -9.24
C ALA A 306 -3.96 -9.38 -10.00
N LEU A 307 -3.89 -9.23 -11.32
CA LEU A 307 -2.77 -9.77 -12.13
C LEU A 307 -1.44 -9.12 -11.76
N GLY A 308 -1.44 -7.80 -11.50
CA GLY A 308 -0.28 -7.10 -10.98
C GLY A 308 0.12 -7.63 -9.60
N ALA A 309 -0.82 -7.73 -8.67
CA ALA A 309 -0.58 -8.19 -7.30
C ALA A 309 -0.04 -9.64 -7.31
N GLU A 310 -0.63 -10.53 -8.10
CA GLU A 310 -0.13 -11.89 -8.31
C GLU A 310 1.30 -11.90 -8.84
N ARG A 311 1.69 -10.96 -9.71
CA ARG A 311 3.07 -10.90 -10.19
C ARG A 311 4.07 -10.55 -9.09
N THR A 312 3.67 -9.77 -8.08
CA THR A 312 4.57 -9.38 -6.98
C THR A 312 5.04 -10.58 -6.15
N ARG A 313 4.15 -11.53 -5.85
CA ARG A 313 4.49 -12.77 -5.11
C ARG A 313 5.41 -13.74 -5.87
N LEU A 314 5.61 -13.51 -7.17
CA LEU A 314 6.49 -14.33 -8.02
C LEU A 314 7.84 -13.65 -8.30
N THR A 315 7.93 -12.34 -8.07
CA THR A 315 9.05 -11.52 -8.55
C THR A 315 9.99 -11.17 -7.40
N ARG A 316 11.29 -11.37 -7.60
CA ARG A 316 12.32 -10.96 -6.65
C ARG A 316 12.44 -9.44 -6.60
N ALA A 317 12.37 -8.89 -5.39
CA ALA A 317 12.60 -7.47 -5.09
C ALA A 317 14.00 -7.02 -5.54
N GLY A 318 14.12 -5.79 -6.03
CA GLY A 318 15.42 -5.20 -6.38
C GLY A 318 16.17 -4.65 -5.17
N ILE A 319 15.45 -4.19 -4.13
CA ILE A 319 16.06 -3.43 -3.01
C ILE A 319 15.85 -4.04 -1.61
N ARG A 320 15.05 -5.09 -1.46
CA ARG A 320 14.77 -5.70 -0.13
C ARG A 320 15.94 -6.55 0.38
N LEU A 321 16.13 -6.52 1.69
CA LEU A 321 17.16 -7.24 2.43
C LEU A 321 16.57 -8.16 3.52
N PRO A 322 17.12 -9.38 3.70
CA PRO A 322 18.11 -10.02 2.82
C PRO A 322 17.57 -10.23 1.39
N ALA A 323 18.49 -10.29 0.42
CA ALA A 323 18.16 -10.48 -0.99
C ALA A 323 17.41 -11.81 -1.22
N GLY A 324 16.58 -11.87 -2.27
CA GLY A 324 15.75 -13.04 -2.55
C GLY A 324 14.32 -12.96 -2.02
N GLN A 325 13.90 -11.81 -1.46
CA GLN A 325 12.52 -11.59 -1.04
C GLN A 325 11.61 -11.17 -2.19
N GLY A 326 10.30 -11.44 -2.02
CA GLY A 326 9.27 -10.99 -2.95
C GLY A 326 9.15 -9.47 -2.99
N MET A 327 8.98 -8.92 -4.19
CA MET A 327 8.78 -7.48 -4.37
C MET A 327 7.46 -7.02 -3.75
N GLN A 328 7.43 -5.75 -3.35
CA GLN A 328 6.25 -5.04 -2.91
C GLN A 328 6.11 -3.75 -3.70
N ALA A 329 4.87 -3.36 -3.99
CA ALA A 329 4.58 -2.23 -4.86
C ALA A 329 3.20 -1.62 -4.59
N PHE A 330 3.07 -0.37 -5.04
CA PHE A 330 1.79 0.22 -5.40
C PHE A 330 1.45 -0.12 -6.85
N ILE A 331 0.22 -0.52 -7.09
CA ILE A 331 -0.33 -0.87 -8.40
C ILE A 331 -1.56 0.00 -8.60
N THR A 332 -1.57 0.81 -9.66
CA THR A 332 -2.62 1.79 -9.94
C THR A 332 -3.18 1.59 -11.34
N VAL A 333 -4.50 1.75 -11.47
CA VAL A 333 -5.16 1.85 -12.78
C VAL A 333 -5.81 3.22 -12.91
N VAL A 334 -5.62 3.87 -14.06
CA VAL A 334 -6.28 5.13 -14.43
C VAL A 334 -7.08 4.97 -15.72
N ASN A 335 -8.14 5.76 -15.89
CA ASN A 335 -8.89 5.80 -17.16
C ASN A 335 -8.16 6.63 -18.23
N ASN A 336 -8.65 6.56 -19.47
CA ASN A 336 -8.45 7.61 -20.45
C ASN A 336 -9.75 8.45 -20.55
N PRO A 337 -9.75 9.71 -20.10
CA PRO A 337 -10.94 10.55 -20.22
C PRO A 337 -11.24 10.89 -21.70
N ASN A 338 -10.21 10.90 -22.55
CA ASN A 338 -10.28 11.34 -23.95
C ASN A 338 -10.84 12.76 -24.13
N GLN A 339 -10.52 13.64 -23.18
CA GLN A 339 -10.97 15.03 -23.14
C GLN A 339 -9.82 15.93 -22.67
N ALA A 340 -9.57 17.02 -23.40
CA ALA A 340 -8.51 17.96 -23.06
C ALA A 340 -8.83 18.71 -21.76
N GLY A 341 -7.84 18.83 -20.88
CA GLY A 341 -7.98 19.51 -19.59
C GLY A 341 -8.64 18.67 -18.50
N VAL A 342 -9.01 17.42 -18.79
CA VAL A 342 -9.55 16.48 -17.82
C VAL A 342 -8.45 15.48 -17.44
N PRO A 343 -8.05 15.39 -16.16
CA PRO A 343 -7.02 14.44 -15.75
C PRO A 343 -7.54 13.00 -15.83
N ALA A 344 -6.63 12.08 -16.14
CA ALA A 344 -6.91 10.66 -15.97
C ALA A 344 -7.21 10.37 -14.48
N THR A 345 -8.42 9.86 -14.26
CA THR A 345 -8.98 9.53 -12.94
C THR A 345 -8.43 8.19 -12.47
N VAL A 346 -8.01 8.14 -11.21
CA VAL A 346 -7.63 6.88 -10.55
C VAL A 346 -8.88 6.02 -10.36
N LEU A 347 -8.86 4.83 -10.96
CA LEU A 347 -9.95 3.85 -10.88
C LEU A 347 -9.71 2.80 -9.80
N GLY A 348 -8.48 2.70 -9.30
CA GLY A 348 -8.12 1.84 -8.17
C GLY A 348 -6.63 1.94 -7.88
N THR A 349 -6.25 1.79 -6.62
CA THR A 349 -4.85 1.64 -6.22
C THR A 349 -4.74 0.61 -5.10
N PHE A 350 -3.92 -0.40 -5.33
CA PHE A 350 -3.65 -1.48 -4.39
C PHE A 350 -2.18 -1.42 -3.97
N ARG A 351 -1.92 -1.50 -2.68
CA ARG A 351 -0.58 -1.50 -2.09
C ARG A 351 -0.34 -2.86 -1.45
N THR A 352 0.66 -3.57 -1.92
CA THR A 352 1.10 -4.82 -1.28
C THR A 352 1.85 -4.51 0.04
N PRO A 353 1.97 -5.48 0.98
CA PRO A 353 2.45 -5.20 2.34
C PRO A 353 3.84 -4.55 2.34
N ASP A 354 4.06 -3.57 3.22
CA ASP A 354 5.36 -2.91 3.40
C ASP A 354 5.92 -2.21 2.12
N ALA A 355 5.13 -1.98 1.07
CA ALA A 355 5.60 -1.18 -0.07
C ALA A 355 5.98 0.25 0.36
N THR A 356 7.06 0.78 -0.22
CA THR A 356 7.57 2.15 0.02
C THR A 356 6.52 3.21 -0.34
N ILE A 357 6.31 4.24 0.49
CA ILE A 357 5.13 5.12 0.33
C ILE A 357 5.31 6.24 -0.70
N PHE A 358 6.55 6.62 -1.05
CA PHE A 358 6.74 7.52 -2.18
C PHE A 358 6.11 6.95 -3.46
N SER A 359 6.03 5.62 -3.54
CA SER A 359 5.52 4.88 -4.68
C SER A 359 4.04 5.11 -4.97
N TRP A 360 3.26 5.64 -4.02
CA TRP A 360 1.84 5.91 -4.25
C TRP A 360 1.62 7.01 -5.30
N ASP A 361 2.23 8.19 -5.10
CA ASP A 361 2.13 9.26 -6.08
C ASP A 361 2.77 8.84 -7.41
N VAL A 362 3.91 8.15 -7.33
CA VAL A 362 4.68 7.71 -8.48
C VAL A 362 3.94 6.67 -9.32
N SER A 363 3.23 5.69 -8.75
CA SER A 363 2.47 4.70 -9.53
C SER A 363 1.38 5.39 -10.35
N VAL A 364 0.72 6.41 -9.78
CA VAL A 364 -0.24 7.24 -10.50
C VAL A 364 0.44 8.07 -11.60
N GLN A 365 1.58 8.72 -11.30
CA GLN A 365 2.34 9.48 -12.31
C GLN A 365 2.76 8.60 -13.49
N LYS A 366 3.22 7.36 -13.24
CA LYS A 366 3.58 6.41 -14.30
C LYS A 366 2.39 6.08 -15.20
N ALA A 367 1.22 5.80 -14.61
CA ALA A 367 0.01 5.51 -15.35
C ALA A 367 -0.45 6.72 -16.19
N ARG A 368 -0.49 7.92 -15.58
CA ARG A 368 -0.88 9.16 -16.26
C ARG A 368 0.09 9.53 -17.38
N THR A 369 1.39 9.31 -17.17
CA THR A 369 2.42 9.49 -18.21
C THR A 369 2.16 8.58 -19.40
N ALA A 370 1.86 7.29 -19.17
CA ALA A 370 1.55 6.35 -20.24
C ALA A 370 0.29 6.75 -21.04
N VAL A 371 -0.77 7.23 -20.39
CA VAL A 371 -1.96 7.77 -21.09
C VAL A 371 -1.61 9.02 -21.90
N PHE A 372 -0.94 9.99 -21.27
CA PHE A 372 -0.69 11.31 -21.86
C PHE A 372 0.17 11.26 -23.14
N PHE A 373 1.13 10.33 -23.20
CA PHE A 373 2.04 10.20 -24.36
C PHE A 373 1.56 9.18 -25.40
N SER A 374 0.45 8.49 -25.16
CA SER A 374 -0.09 7.45 -26.04
C SER A 374 -1.33 7.92 -26.82
N ASN A 375 -1.60 7.29 -27.94
CA ASN A 375 -2.80 7.47 -28.77
C ASN A 375 -3.06 6.21 -29.63
N ALA A 376 -3.98 6.28 -30.60
CA ALA A 376 -4.34 5.15 -31.45
C ALA A 376 -3.23 4.64 -32.38
N THR A 377 -2.20 5.45 -32.66
CA THR A 377 -1.10 5.10 -33.57
C THR A 377 0.25 4.97 -32.85
N ARG A 378 0.30 5.24 -31.55
CA ARG A 378 1.52 5.22 -30.74
C ARG A 378 1.22 4.84 -29.29
N ALA A 379 1.85 3.79 -28.79
CA ALA A 379 1.78 3.34 -27.41
C ALA A 379 3.14 3.51 -26.73
N PHE A 380 3.26 4.55 -25.90
CA PHE A 380 4.47 4.85 -25.14
C PHE A 380 4.28 4.46 -23.68
N SER A 381 5.23 3.70 -23.15
CA SER A 381 5.32 3.48 -21.71
C SER A 381 6.04 4.67 -21.05
N SER A 382 5.93 4.78 -19.73
CA SER A 382 6.78 5.70 -18.95
C SER A 382 8.29 5.45 -19.15
N ARG A 383 8.72 4.20 -19.43
CA ARG A 383 10.11 3.91 -19.81
C ARG A 383 10.48 4.56 -21.14
N THR A 384 9.60 4.49 -22.14
CA THR A 384 9.81 5.15 -23.43
C THR A 384 9.96 6.66 -23.26
N VAL A 385 9.03 7.26 -22.50
CA VAL A 385 9.06 8.71 -22.21
C VAL A 385 10.36 9.07 -21.51
N GLY A 386 10.76 8.26 -20.52
CA GLY A 386 12.01 8.41 -19.81
C GLY A 386 13.25 8.37 -20.71
N PHE A 387 13.31 7.40 -21.61
CA PHE A 387 14.41 7.25 -22.56
C PHE A 387 14.57 8.47 -23.48
N LEU A 388 13.44 9.08 -23.88
CA LEU A 388 13.40 10.29 -24.71
C LEU A 388 13.57 11.60 -23.92
N ALA A 389 13.46 11.55 -22.59
CA ALA A 389 13.56 12.71 -21.72
C ALA A 389 14.98 12.97 -21.19
N GLN A 390 15.95 12.14 -21.57
CA GLN A 390 17.31 12.25 -21.04
C GLN A 390 18.06 13.46 -21.59
N THR A 391 18.92 14.02 -20.75
CA THR A 391 19.81 15.14 -21.08
C THR A 391 20.82 14.81 -22.19
N MET A 392 21.04 13.52 -22.43
CA MET A 392 21.89 12.96 -23.48
C MET A 392 21.15 11.82 -24.19
N TYR A 393 21.14 11.83 -25.52
CA TYR A 393 20.47 10.85 -26.35
C TYR A 393 21.37 10.25 -27.45
N PRO A 394 21.51 8.92 -27.53
CA PRO A 394 20.93 7.92 -26.62
C PRO A 394 21.48 8.02 -25.19
N PRO A 395 20.70 7.64 -24.16
CA PRO A 395 21.17 7.64 -22.79
C PRO A 395 22.44 6.78 -22.61
N GLY A 396 23.40 7.27 -21.82
CA GLY A 396 24.66 6.57 -21.57
C GLY A 396 25.79 6.89 -22.55
N ILE A 397 25.64 7.87 -23.43
CA ILE A 397 26.72 8.36 -24.29
C ILE A 397 26.91 9.86 -24.04
N ASN A 398 28.02 10.21 -23.39
CA ASN A 398 28.33 11.60 -23.06
C ASN A 398 28.60 12.46 -24.30
N GLY A 399 28.22 13.73 -24.25
CA GLY A 399 28.45 14.70 -25.32
C GLY A 399 27.46 14.63 -26.48
N THR A 400 26.44 13.78 -26.39
CA THR A 400 25.32 13.74 -27.35
C THR A 400 24.27 14.80 -27.03
N SER A 401 23.46 15.19 -28.02
CA SER A 401 22.34 16.11 -27.83
C SER A 401 21.26 15.48 -26.93
N ALA A 402 20.51 16.31 -26.22
CA ALA A 402 19.39 15.86 -25.40
C ALA A 402 18.28 15.19 -26.24
N GLY A 403 17.53 14.31 -25.58
CA GLY A 403 16.34 13.70 -26.16
C GLY A 403 15.20 14.72 -26.35
N PRO A 404 14.22 14.41 -27.21
CA PRO A 404 13.18 15.36 -27.60
C PRO A 404 12.20 15.71 -26.46
N PHE A 405 12.18 14.94 -25.37
CA PHE A 405 11.34 15.20 -24.20
C PHE A 405 12.12 15.77 -23.00
N ASN A 406 13.40 16.08 -23.17
CA ASN A 406 14.21 16.69 -22.12
C ASN A 406 13.57 18.01 -21.65
N GLY A 407 13.50 18.21 -20.33
CA GLY A 407 12.87 19.39 -19.72
C GLY A 407 11.34 19.29 -19.55
N LEU A 408 10.66 18.26 -20.08
CA LEU A 408 9.22 18.14 -19.93
C LEU A 408 8.81 17.80 -18.49
N GLN A 409 9.62 17.04 -17.75
CA GLN A 409 9.31 16.72 -16.36
C GLN A 409 9.31 17.98 -15.51
N GLU A 410 10.36 18.79 -15.60
CA GLU A 410 10.51 20.07 -14.93
C GLU A 410 9.36 21.00 -15.30
N ARG A 411 8.99 21.06 -16.60
CA ARG A 411 7.91 21.90 -17.09
C ARG A 411 6.55 21.54 -16.48
N TYR A 412 6.24 20.24 -16.36
CA TYR A 412 4.94 19.80 -15.83
C TYR A 412 4.90 19.75 -14.30
N SER A 413 6.05 19.66 -13.64
CA SER A 413 6.14 19.57 -12.18
C SER A 413 6.45 20.89 -11.49
N GLY A 414 7.04 21.87 -12.19
CA GLY A 414 7.44 23.18 -11.64
C GLY A 414 6.31 23.92 -10.91
N PRO A 415 5.14 24.14 -11.53
CA PRO A 415 4.01 24.80 -10.86
C PRO A 415 3.48 24.04 -9.64
N LEU A 416 3.59 22.70 -9.64
CA LEU A 416 3.14 21.85 -8.53
C LEU A 416 4.11 21.90 -7.33
N LEU A 417 5.38 22.17 -7.60
CA LEU A 417 6.42 22.33 -6.58
C LEU A 417 6.35 23.73 -5.93
N THR A 418 6.29 24.78 -6.76
CA THR A 418 6.43 26.17 -6.30
C THR A 418 5.11 26.85 -5.97
N GLY A 419 3.98 26.35 -6.50
CA GLY A 419 2.71 27.07 -6.49
C GLY A 419 2.67 28.29 -7.42
N VAL A 420 3.71 28.49 -8.23
CA VAL A 420 3.81 29.61 -9.18
C VAL A 420 3.54 29.12 -10.59
N GLY A 421 2.67 29.83 -11.32
CA GLY A 421 2.21 29.44 -12.65
C GLY A 421 1.00 28.51 -12.59
N THR A 422 0.52 28.10 -13.77
CA THR A 422 -0.70 27.27 -13.88
C THR A 422 -0.30 25.80 -14.06
N PRO A 423 -0.66 24.89 -13.12
CA PRO A 423 -0.50 23.46 -13.32
C PRO A 423 -1.22 22.97 -14.57
N ASN A 424 -0.64 21.98 -15.25
CA ASN A 424 -1.33 21.34 -16.37
C ASN A 424 -2.51 20.51 -15.82
N ALA A 425 -3.74 20.90 -16.18
CA ALA A 425 -4.95 20.24 -15.69
C ALA A 425 -5.04 18.74 -16.04
N ASN A 426 -4.34 18.28 -17.08
CA ASN A 426 -4.27 16.86 -17.43
C ASN A 426 -3.33 16.06 -16.51
N LEU A 427 -2.42 16.73 -15.81
CA LEU A 427 -1.30 16.16 -15.05
C LEU A 427 -1.20 16.79 -13.65
N PRO A 428 -2.22 16.60 -12.78
CA PRO A 428 -2.31 17.27 -11.49
C PRO A 428 -1.24 16.80 -10.47
N ASN A 429 -0.50 15.74 -10.79
CA ASN A 429 0.70 15.32 -10.06
C ASN A 429 1.95 15.24 -10.95
N GLY A 430 1.96 15.91 -12.11
CA GLY A 430 3.11 15.95 -13.01
C GLY A 430 3.29 14.68 -13.86
N ILE A 431 4.51 14.49 -14.38
CA ILE A 431 4.94 13.28 -15.08
C ILE A 431 6.16 12.67 -14.40
N THR A 432 6.39 11.39 -14.70
CA THR A 432 7.64 10.71 -14.34
C THR A 432 8.33 10.18 -15.58
N ILE A 433 9.65 10.03 -15.48
CA ILE A 433 10.55 9.65 -16.57
C ILE A 433 11.28 8.32 -16.29
N PHE A 434 10.71 7.48 -15.41
CA PHE A 434 11.25 6.16 -15.13
C PHE A 434 10.18 5.05 -15.22
N PRO A 435 10.61 3.79 -15.43
CA PRO A 435 9.75 2.67 -15.87
C PRO A 435 8.62 2.26 -14.93
N GLY A 436 7.63 1.51 -15.42
CA GLY A 436 6.53 0.93 -14.63
C GLY A 436 5.11 1.36 -15.01
N GLY A 437 4.95 2.24 -16.00
CA GLY A 437 3.66 2.70 -16.54
C GLY A 437 3.42 2.23 -17.97
N ILE A 438 2.30 1.53 -18.22
CA ILE A 438 1.97 0.90 -19.50
C ILE A 438 0.51 1.23 -19.89
N PRO A 439 0.26 1.70 -21.13
CA PRO A 439 -1.09 2.02 -21.58
C PRO A 439 -1.94 0.77 -21.86
N LEU A 440 -3.25 0.86 -21.58
CA LEU A 440 -4.26 -0.20 -21.78
C LEU A 440 -5.10 0.10 -23.02
N TYR A 441 -5.22 -0.88 -23.91
CA TYR A 441 -5.94 -0.78 -25.17
C TYR A 441 -7.04 -1.83 -25.30
N ARG A 442 -8.14 -1.45 -25.95
CA ARG A 442 -9.20 -2.36 -26.38
C ARG A 442 -9.50 -2.10 -27.84
N ASN A 443 -9.32 -3.10 -28.69
CA ASN A 443 -9.59 -3.01 -30.12
C ASN A 443 -8.92 -1.77 -30.78
N GLY A 444 -7.68 -1.47 -30.40
CA GLY A 444 -6.92 -0.31 -30.90
C GLY A 444 -7.25 1.04 -30.25
N VAL A 445 -8.23 1.10 -29.33
CA VAL A 445 -8.57 2.32 -28.57
C VAL A 445 -7.85 2.33 -27.24
N LEU A 446 -7.15 3.44 -26.92
CA LEU A 446 -6.57 3.70 -25.62
C LEU A 446 -7.67 3.95 -24.58
N ILE A 447 -7.84 3.05 -23.62
CA ILE A 447 -8.91 3.10 -22.61
C ILE A 447 -8.42 3.45 -21.20
N GLY A 448 -7.11 3.44 -20.97
CA GLY A 448 -6.51 3.77 -19.69
C GLY A 448 -5.03 3.39 -19.62
N ALA A 449 -4.51 3.25 -18.41
CA ALA A 449 -3.16 2.73 -18.16
C ALA A 449 -3.06 2.06 -16.79
N ILE A 450 -2.09 1.16 -16.66
CA ILE A 450 -1.57 0.67 -15.39
C ILE A 450 -0.27 1.40 -15.05
N GLY A 451 -0.03 1.67 -13.77
CA GLY A 451 1.24 2.17 -13.25
C GLY A 451 1.64 1.42 -11.99
N VAL A 452 2.91 1.07 -11.90
CA VAL A 452 3.49 0.29 -10.79
C VAL A 452 4.73 0.97 -10.26
N SER A 453 4.86 1.06 -8.94
CA SER A 453 6.06 1.59 -8.30
C SER A 453 6.34 0.86 -6.99
N GLY A 454 7.60 0.50 -6.75
CA GLY A 454 8.01 -0.22 -5.56
C GLY A 454 9.49 -0.56 -5.55
N ASP A 455 9.80 -1.84 -5.36
CA ASP A 455 11.16 -2.33 -5.06
C ASP A 455 12.15 -2.39 -6.23
N GLY A 456 11.80 -1.91 -7.43
CA GLY A 456 12.74 -1.84 -8.55
C GLY A 456 12.08 -1.51 -9.88
N ILE A 457 12.72 -0.66 -10.69
CA ILE A 457 12.12 -0.16 -11.94
C ILE A 457 11.89 -1.24 -13.02
N ASP A 458 12.73 -2.26 -13.07
CA ASP A 458 12.56 -3.36 -14.02
C ASP A 458 11.51 -4.36 -13.50
N GLN A 459 11.39 -4.51 -12.19
CA GLN A 459 10.29 -5.24 -11.54
C GLN A 459 8.95 -4.53 -11.74
N ASP A 460 8.92 -3.21 -11.67
CA ASP A 460 7.72 -2.40 -11.92
C ASP A 460 7.17 -2.65 -13.34
N ASP A 461 8.05 -2.67 -14.35
CA ASP A 461 7.66 -3.03 -15.72
C ASP A 461 7.11 -4.45 -15.82
N LEU A 462 7.71 -5.42 -15.10
CA LEU A 462 7.28 -6.81 -15.11
C LEU A 462 5.85 -6.97 -14.54
N VAL A 463 5.56 -6.27 -13.45
CA VAL A 463 4.23 -6.23 -12.83
C VAL A 463 3.23 -5.47 -13.71
N ALA A 464 3.62 -4.30 -14.23
CA ALA A 464 2.77 -3.51 -15.10
C ALA A 464 2.37 -4.32 -16.36
N ALA A 465 3.33 -5.00 -16.98
CA ALA A 465 3.08 -5.84 -18.16
C ALA A 465 2.12 -6.99 -17.83
N SER A 466 2.26 -7.60 -16.66
CA SER A 466 1.35 -8.69 -16.23
C SER A 466 -0.09 -8.21 -16.06
N GLY A 467 -0.27 -6.98 -15.53
CA GLY A 467 -1.59 -6.37 -15.40
C GLY A 467 -2.26 -6.02 -16.73
N THR A 468 -1.52 -5.96 -17.84
CA THR A 468 -2.07 -5.62 -19.17
C THR A 468 -2.67 -6.80 -19.94
N PHE A 469 -2.73 -7.99 -19.36
CA PHE A 469 -3.22 -9.19 -20.05
C PHE A 469 -4.63 -8.98 -20.65
N GLY A 470 -4.75 -9.17 -21.97
CA GLY A 470 -6.00 -8.96 -22.72
C GLY A 470 -6.29 -7.50 -23.09
N LEU A 471 -5.46 -6.57 -22.62
CA LEU A 471 -5.57 -5.13 -22.84
C LEU A 471 -4.26 -4.50 -23.36
N GLN A 472 -3.40 -5.30 -23.99
CA GLN A 472 -2.14 -4.81 -24.54
C GLN A 472 -2.36 -3.96 -25.79
N PRO A 473 -1.52 -2.94 -26.06
CA PRO A 473 -1.48 -2.33 -27.38
C PRO A 473 -1.08 -3.34 -28.45
N ALA A 474 -1.58 -3.12 -29.67
CA ALA A 474 -1.10 -3.84 -30.84
C ALA A 474 0.41 -3.63 -31.02
N GLN A 475 1.12 -4.68 -31.42
CA GLN A 475 2.58 -4.62 -31.57
C GLN A 475 3.03 -3.47 -32.46
N ALA A 476 2.37 -3.28 -33.61
CA ALA A 476 2.71 -2.28 -34.61
C ALA A 476 2.73 -0.82 -34.11
N ILE A 477 2.06 -0.50 -32.99
CA ILE A 477 2.05 0.85 -32.42
C ILE A 477 2.92 0.99 -31.18
N ARG A 478 3.53 -0.10 -30.69
CA ARG A 478 4.38 -0.04 -29.50
C ARG A 478 5.67 0.71 -29.79
N ALA A 479 6.16 1.41 -28.76
CA ALA A 479 7.42 2.15 -28.85
C ALA A 479 8.59 1.30 -29.34
N ASP A 480 8.64 0.02 -28.96
CA ASP A 480 9.71 -0.88 -29.37
C ASP A 480 9.62 -1.36 -30.83
N GLU A 481 8.63 -0.93 -31.59
CA GLU A 481 8.61 -0.99 -33.06
C GLU A 481 9.02 0.34 -33.74
N THR A 482 9.41 1.35 -32.95
CA THR A 482 9.81 2.67 -33.43
C THR A 482 11.30 2.91 -33.26
N LEU A 483 11.92 3.53 -34.28
CA LEU A 483 13.28 4.07 -34.22
C LEU A 483 13.22 5.60 -34.09
N TYR A 484 14.05 6.17 -33.23
CA TYR A 484 14.34 7.61 -33.21
C TYR A 484 15.84 7.81 -33.35
N LEU A 485 16.27 8.59 -34.35
CA LEU A 485 17.69 8.77 -34.72
C LEU A 485 18.46 7.43 -34.85
N GLY A 486 17.81 6.41 -35.42
CA GLY A 486 18.41 5.09 -35.61
C GLY A 486 18.44 4.18 -34.37
N VAL A 487 17.93 4.64 -33.22
CA VAL A 487 17.88 3.86 -31.97
C VAL A 487 16.47 3.40 -31.66
N ARG A 488 16.32 2.10 -31.36
CA ARG A 488 15.04 1.49 -30.99
C ARG A 488 14.61 1.98 -29.61
N LEU A 489 13.39 2.48 -29.52
CA LEU A 489 12.86 2.96 -28.25
C LEU A 489 12.51 1.77 -27.35
N PRO A 490 12.80 1.84 -26.04
CA PRO A 490 12.39 0.79 -25.12
C PRO A 490 10.90 0.92 -24.79
N TYR A 491 10.19 -0.20 -24.67
CA TYR A 491 8.80 -0.23 -24.21
C TYR A 491 8.68 -0.79 -22.77
N ALA A 492 9.19 -1.99 -22.53
CA ALA A 492 9.34 -2.56 -21.19
C ALA A 492 10.64 -3.35 -21.11
N LYS A 493 11.23 -3.47 -19.91
CA LYS A 493 12.41 -4.30 -19.66
C LYS A 493 12.09 -5.29 -18.54
N PHE A 494 12.45 -6.55 -18.76
CA PHE A 494 12.26 -7.62 -17.79
C PHE A 494 13.62 -8.09 -17.26
N PRO A 495 13.83 -8.14 -15.93
CA PRO A 495 15.09 -8.63 -15.37
C PRO A 495 15.32 -10.11 -15.73
N ARG A 496 16.58 -10.47 -16.00
CA ARG A 496 17.00 -11.87 -16.05
C ARG A 496 16.84 -12.50 -14.67
N ASP A 497 16.40 -13.75 -14.62
CA ASP A 497 16.19 -14.50 -13.38
C ASP A 497 15.37 -13.72 -12.35
N SER A 498 14.30 -13.08 -12.81
CA SER A 498 13.42 -12.23 -11.99
C SER A 498 12.54 -13.01 -11.02
N ALA A 499 12.45 -14.33 -11.17
CA ALA A 499 11.63 -15.18 -10.32
C ALA A 499 12.23 -15.37 -8.92
N LEU A 500 11.36 -15.53 -7.93
CA LEU A 500 11.74 -16.06 -6.63
C LEU A 500 12.07 -17.55 -6.73
N GLU A 501 13.07 -18.00 -5.99
CA GLU A 501 13.36 -19.44 -5.83
C GLU A 501 12.17 -20.16 -5.21
N THR A 502 11.58 -19.54 -4.18
CA THR A 502 10.33 -19.98 -3.56
C THR A 502 9.29 -18.86 -3.67
N PRO A 503 8.27 -19.00 -4.53
CA PRO A 503 7.19 -18.04 -4.62
C PRO A 503 6.52 -17.79 -3.26
N VAL A 504 6.10 -16.55 -2.99
CA VAL A 504 5.26 -16.27 -1.82
C VAL A 504 3.91 -16.98 -2.06
N PRO A 505 3.45 -17.84 -1.13
CA PRO A 505 2.19 -18.56 -1.28
C PRO A 505 1.02 -17.60 -1.48
N ALA A 506 0.15 -17.91 -2.43
CA ALA A 506 -1.09 -17.17 -2.61
C ALA A 506 -2.03 -17.47 -1.43
N ILE A 507 -2.65 -16.42 -0.89
CA ILE A 507 -3.79 -16.56 0.02
C ILE A 507 -4.93 -17.19 -0.79
N ALA A 508 -5.32 -18.39 -0.39
CA ALA A 508 -6.40 -19.10 -1.04
C ALA A 508 -7.72 -18.34 -0.86
N PRO A 509 -8.63 -18.41 -1.86
CA PRO A 509 -10.01 -17.98 -1.67
C PRO A 509 -10.67 -18.75 -0.51
N GLY A 510 -11.77 -18.21 0.01
CA GLY A 510 -12.53 -18.86 1.07
C GLY A 510 -12.20 -18.36 2.47
N PHE A 511 -12.25 -19.25 3.47
CA PHE A 511 -11.89 -18.95 4.86
C PHE A 511 -10.49 -18.32 5.05
N PRO A 512 -9.44 -18.72 4.29
CA PRO A 512 -8.13 -18.06 4.39
C PRO A 512 -8.17 -16.59 3.98
N THR A 513 -9.01 -16.21 3.02
CA THR A 513 -9.25 -14.81 2.66
C THR A 513 -10.00 -14.09 3.78
N PHE A 514 -11.04 -14.69 4.36
CA PHE A 514 -11.76 -14.12 5.50
C PHE A 514 -10.81 -13.81 6.67
N THR A 515 -9.99 -14.78 7.07
CA THR A 515 -9.00 -14.56 8.14
C THR A 515 -7.95 -13.53 7.74
N ALA A 516 -7.48 -13.53 6.49
CA ALA A 516 -6.53 -12.52 6.01
C ALA A 516 -7.10 -11.09 6.04
N LEU A 517 -8.39 -10.90 5.80
CA LEU A 517 -9.04 -9.59 5.86
C LEU A 517 -9.31 -9.16 7.31
N ASN A 518 -9.67 -10.12 8.15
CA ASN A 518 -10.10 -9.86 9.52
C ASN A 518 -9.00 -10.08 10.56
N PHE A 519 -7.75 -10.37 10.24
CA PHE A 519 -6.68 -10.50 11.24
C PHE A 519 -5.37 -9.92 10.77
N THR A 520 -4.61 -9.27 11.63
CA THR A 520 -3.27 -8.75 11.32
C THR A 520 -2.33 -9.91 10.95
N GLU A 521 -1.22 -9.59 10.26
CA GLU A 521 -0.23 -10.62 9.89
C GLU A 521 0.37 -11.31 11.11
N ALA A 522 0.57 -10.57 12.21
CA ALA A 522 1.08 -11.12 13.47
C ALA A 522 0.09 -12.09 14.13
N GLU A 523 -1.21 -11.76 14.12
CA GLU A 523 -2.26 -12.63 14.65
C GLU A 523 -2.37 -13.92 13.84
N LEU A 524 -2.38 -13.81 12.51
CA LEU A 524 -2.39 -14.97 11.60
C LEU A 524 -1.20 -15.90 11.83
N ALA A 525 -0.01 -15.33 12.05
CA ALA A 525 1.19 -16.10 12.35
C ALA A 525 1.12 -16.82 13.70
N SER A 526 0.46 -16.21 14.71
CA SER A 526 0.29 -16.84 16.03
C SER A 526 -0.73 -17.99 16.03
N GLY A 527 -1.77 -17.90 15.19
CA GLY A 527 -2.87 -18.86 15.11
C GLY A 527 -3.78 -18.93 16.35
N LEU A 528 -3.52 -18.15 17.40
CA LEU A 528 -4.19 -18.28 18.70
C LEU A 528 -5.67 -17.90 18.65
N ILE A 529 -6.00 -16.87 17.87
CA ILE A 529 -7.37 -16.32 17.79
C ILE A 529 -8.03 -16.54 16.43
N THR A 530 -7.31 -17.08 15.43
CA THR A 530 -7.75 -17.09 14.03
C THR A 530 -8.32 -18.43 13.58
N ALA A 531 -8.31 -19.45 14.45
CA ALA A 531 -8.74 -20.79 14.09
C ALA A 531 -10.26 -20.87 13.88
N PRO A 532 -10.76 -21.76 12.99
CA PRO A 532 -12.19 -21.82 12.64
C PRO A 532 -13.14 -22.02 13.83
N GLY A 533 -12.72 -22.79 14.85
CA GLY A 533 -13.54 -23.10 16.03
C GLY A 533 -13.39 -22.11 17.19
N VAL A 534 -12.57 -21.07 17.05
CA VAL A 534 -12.37 -20.06 18.08
C VAL A 534 -13.46 -19.00 17.98
N ASP A 535 -14.05 -18.65 19.11
CA ASP A 535 -14.91 -17.49 19.30
C ASP A 535 -14.02 -16.34 19.79
N THR A 536 -13.76 -15.38 18.91
CA THR A 536 -12.71 -14.37 19.10
C THR A 536 -13.18 -13.21 19.97
N ASP A 537 -14.43 -12.79 19.81
CA ASP A 537 -15.04 -11.66 20.53
C ASP A 537 -15.94 -12.10 21.70
N GLY A 538 -16.18 -13.40 21.84
CA GLY A 538 -16.86 -14.01 22.98
C GLY A 538 -18.38 -13.94 22.90
N ASP A 539 -18.95 -13.79 21.70
CA ASP A 539 -20.39 -13.64 21.50
C ASP A 539 -21.14 -14.97 21.30
N GLY A 540 -20.40 -16.08 21.26
CA GLY A 540 -20.90 -17.43 21.11
C GLY A 540 -20.82 -17.99 19.69
N LEU A 541 -20.37 -17.20 18.69
CA LEU A 541 -20.11 -17.69 17.34
C LEU A 541 -18.61 -17.89 17.10
N SER A 542 -18.26 -19.07 16.57
CA SER A 542 -16.89 -19.32 16.13
C SER A 542 -16.58 -18.58 14.84
N ASN A 543 -15.32 -18.27 14.56
CA ASN A 543 -14.83 -17.68 13.31
C ASN A 543 -15.37 -18.36 12.04
N LEU A 544 -15.62 -19.67 12.06
CA LEU A 544 -16.23 -20.39 10.93
C LEU A 544 -17.69 -19.94 10.66
N PHE A 545 -18.47 -19.72 11.72
CA PHE A 545 -19.84 -19.22 11.63
C PHE A 545 -19.87 -17.74 11.28
N GLU A 546 -18.95 -16.94 11.85
CA GLU A 546 -18.72 -15.55 11.46
C GLU A 546 -18.52 -15.45 9.93
N TYR A 547 -17.60 -16.27 9.41
CA TYR A 547 -17.36 -16.38 7.99
C TYR A 547 -18.59 -16.85 7.20
N ALA A 548 -19.29 -17.87 7.69
CA ALA A 548 -20.44 -18.45 7.01
C ALA A 548 -21.62 -17.47 6.91
N PHE A 549 -21.79 -16.59 7.88
CA PHE A 549 -22.91 -15.66 7.99
C PHE A 549 -22.56 -14.23 7.55
N GLY A 550 -21.28 -13.96 7.29
CA GLY A 550 -20.79 -12.68 6.80
C GLY A 550 -20.79 -11.62 7.89
N LEU A 551 -20.25 -11.99 9.05
CA LEU A 551 -20.12 -11.18 10.26
C LEU A 551 -18.64 -10.81 10.49
N ASP A 552 -18.38 -9.89 11.44
CA ASP A 552 -17.03 -9.46 11.81
C ASP A 552 -16.58 -10.20 13.08
N PRO A 553 -15.55 -11.06 13.02
CA PRO A 553 -15.11 -11.85 14.16
C PRO A 553 -14.48 -11.02 15.30
N ARG A 554 -14.50 -9.70 15.21
CA ARG A 554 -14.07 -8.79 16.30
C ARG A 554 -15.20 -8.01 16.94
N VAL A 555 -16.42 -8.14 16.44
CA VAL A 555 -17.55 -7.35 16.87
C VAL A 555 -18.64 -8.30 17.30
N ALA A 556 -18.94 -8.32 18.60
CA ALA A 556 -19.99 -9.16 19.17
C ALA A 556 -21.37 -8.82 18.57
N ASP A 557 -21.72 -9.46 17.46
CA ASP A 557 -22.85 -9.17 16.58
C ASP A 557 -23.69 -10.42 16.21
N ALA A 558 -23.47 -11.53 16.91
CA ALA A 558 -24.24 -12.78 16.78
C ALA A 558 -25.76 -12.63 16.99
N ALA A 559 -26.20 -11.57 17.67
CA ALA A 559 -27.60 -11.35 18.01
C ALA A 559 -28.49 -11.28 16.75
N GLY A 560 -29.29 -12.33 16.53
CA GLY A 560 -30.18 -12.44 15.36
C GLY A 560 -29.49 -12.84 14.05
N ALA A 561 -28.19 -13.13 14.07
CA ALA A 561 -27.45 -13.58 12.90
C ALA A 561 -27.50 -15.11 12.71
N GLY A 562 -27.74 -15.85 13.79
CA GLY A 562 -27.88 -17.30 13.78
C GLY A 562 -29.17 -17.81 13.10
N PRO A 563 -29.27 -19.12 12.82
CA PRO A 563 -30.44 -19.71 12.19
C PRO A 563 -31.69 -19.61 13.08
N MET A 564 -32.79 -19.14 12.50
CA MET A 564 -34.09 -19.03 13.16
C MET A 564 -35.03 -20.12 12.66
N ILE A 565 -35.70 -20.82 13.57
CA ILE A 565 -36.71 -21.84 13.23
C ILE A 565 -38.09 -21.35 13.66
N SER A 566 -39.09 -21.49 12.80
CA SER A 566 -40.48 -21.15 13.09
C SER A 566 -41.45 -22.16 12.46
N VAL A 567 -42.73 -22.07 12.83
CA VAL A 567 -43.80 -22.81 12.17
C VAL A 567 -44.61 -21.82 11.35
N ASN A 568 -44.74 -22.07 10.04
CA ASN A 568 -45.45 -21.17 9.14
C ASN A 568 -46.98 -21.39 9.18
N GLY A 569 -47.74 -20.57 8.44
CA GLY A 569 -49.21 -20.64 8.37
C GLY A 569 -49.77 -21.98 7.85
N SER A 570 -48.95 -22.79 7.19
CA SER A 570 -49.28 -24.14 6.71
C SER A 570 -48.91 -25.24 7.70
N SER A 571 -48.57 -24.87 8.95
CA SER A 571 -48.10 -25.79 10.00
C SER A 571 -46.80 -26.53 9.64
N ARG A 572 -45.93 -25.93 8.81
CA ARG A 572 -44.64 -26.52 8.42
C ARG A 572 -43.51 -25.82 9.15
N LEU A 573 -42.46 -26.58 9.50
CA LEU A 573 -41.25 -25.98 10.03
C LEU A 573 -40.51 -25.26 8.91
N GLU A 574 -40.01 -24.08 9.24
CA GLU A 574 -39.18 -23.26 8.37
C GLU A 574 -37.91 -22.89 9.12
N ILE A 575 -36.77 -22.95 8.43
CA ILE A 575 -35.50 -22.42 8.92
C ILE A 575 -35.05 -21.26 8.03
N VAL A 576 -34.71 -20.14 8.66
CA VAL A 576 -34.16 -18.95 8.02
C VAL A 576 -32.72 -18.78 8.49
N PHE A 577 -31.77 -18.64 7.57
CA PHE A 577 -30.36 -18.45 7.90
C PHE A 577 -29.64 -17.60 6.86
N ARG A 578 -28.46 -17.08 7.22
CA ARG A 578 -27.61 -16.30 6.32
C ARG A 578 -26.58 -17.21 5.64
N ARG A 579 -26.20 -16.92 4.41
CA ARG A 579 -25.01 -17.52 3.77
C ARG A 579 -24.25 -16.53 2.93
N VAL A 580 -22.93 -16.61 2.95
CA VAL A 580 -22.07 -15.82 2.05
C VAL A 580 -21.91 -16.57 0.73
N SER A 581 -22.37 -15.97 -0.37
CA SER A 581 -22.26 -16.56 -1.72
C SER A 581 -20.81 -16.71 -2.20
N ALA A 582 -19.91 -15.88 -1.70
CA ALA A 582 -18.47 -15.99 -1.94
C ALA A 582 -17.79 -17.07 -1.08
N ALA A 583 -18.52 -17.75 -0.20
CA ALA A 583 -17.98 -18.82 0.62
C ALA A 583 -17.87 -20.14 -0.15
N ILE A 584 -16.87 -20.19 -1.02
CA ILE A 584 -16.66 -21.29 -1.96
C ILE A 584 -16.05 -22.55 -1.33
N ASP A 585 -15.63 -22.49 -0.06
CA ASP A 585 -15.08 -23.61 0.69
C ASP A 585 -16.00 -24.07 1.83
N LEU A 586 -17.29 -23.70 1.78
CA LEU A 586 -18.30 -24.16 2.75
C LEU A 586 -19.36 -25.07 2.13
N VAL A 587 -19.88 -25.95 2.97
CA VAL A 587 -21.11 -26.71 2.75
C VAL A 587 -22.11 -26.34 3.83
N TYR A 588 -23.28 -25.86 3.41
CA TYR A 588 -24.43 -25.61 4.26
C TYR A 588 -25.42 -26.75 4.05
N SER A 589 -25.84 -27.44 5.11
CA SER A 589 -26.81 -28.54 5.03
C SER A 589 -27.92 -28.33 6.05
N VAL A 590 -29.14 -28.15 5.56
CA VAL A 590 -30.35 -28.13 6.37
C VAL A 590 -30.83 -29.55 6.54
N GLU A 591 -31.02 -29.96 7.79
CA GLU A 591 -31.31 -31.35 8.13
C GLU A 591 -32.55 -31.44 9.02
N VAL A 592 -33.34 -32.48 8.80
CA VAL A 592 -34.52 -32.82 9.61
C VAL A 592 -34.26 -34.03 10.48
N SER A 593 -34.91 -34.06 11.64
CA SER A 593 -34.95 -35.25 12.50
C SER A 593 -36.33 -35.40 13.13
N THR A 594 -36.69 -36.64 13.46
CA THR A 594 -37.86 -36.97 14.29
C THR A 594 -37.50 -37.42 15.69
N ASN A 595 -36.20 -37.62 15.98
CA ASN A 595 -35.72 -38.24 17.21
C ASN A 595 -34.42 -37.62 17.76
N LEU A 596 -33.94 -36.51 17.18
CA LEU A 596 -32.70 -35.79 17.50
C LEU A 596 -31.39 -36.60 17.34
N THR A 597 -31.46 -37.86 16.90
CA THR A 597 -30.28 -38.73 16.73
C THR A 597 -29.98 -39.01 15.27
N THR A 598 -31.00 -39.34 14.48
CA THR A 598 -30.88 -39.55 13.03
C THR A 598 -31.27 -38.26 12.32
N TRP A 599 -30.37 -37.74 11.49
CA TRP A 599 -30.55 -36.49 10.76
C TRP A 599 -30.48 -36.76 9.26
N THR A 600 -31.47 -36.24 8.52
CA THR A 600 -31.55 -36.39 7.06
C THR A 600 -31.44 -35.03 6.40
N PRO A 601 -30.49 -34.81 5.48
CA PRO A 601 -30.36 -33.54 4.78
C PRO A 601 -31.51 -33.36 3.78
N ILE A 602 -32.18 -32.20 3.85
CA ILE A 602 -33.32 -31.84 2.98
C ILE A 602 -32.98 -30.75 1.97
N ALA A 603 -31.97 -29.92 2.27
CA ALA A 603 -31.47 -28.90 1.37
C ALA A 603 -29.97 -28.69 1.60
N ARG A 604 -29.22 -28.36 0.54
CA ARG A 604 -27.76 -28.18 0.63
C ARG A 604 -27.24 -27.12 -0.33
N SER A 605 -26.35 -26.26 0.16
CA SER A 605 -25.46 -25.43 -0.66
C SER A 605 -24.03 -25.97 -0.54
N THR A 606 -23.30 -25.99 -1.65
CA THR A 606 -21.91 -26.45 -1.71
C THR A 606 -21.10 -25.48 -2.56
N GLY A 607 -19.98 -25.02 -2.03
CA GLY A 607 -19.03 -24.17 -2.75
C GLY A 607 -19.63 -22.85 -3.22
N GLY A 608 -20.42 -22.19 -2.37
CA GLY A 608 -21.07 -20.91 -2.68
C GLY A 608 -22.29 -20.99 -3.61
N GLY A 609 -22.55 -22.16 -4.22
CA GLY A 609 -23.69 -22.39 -5.09
C GLY A 609 -25.06 -22.18 -4.41
N ALA A 610 -26.10 -21.94 -5.20
CA ALA A 610 -27.47 -21.84 -4.71
C ALA A 610 -27.89 -23.10 -3.96
N VAL A 611 -28.67 -22.95 -2.89
CA VAL A 611 -29.17 -24.06 -2.08
C VAL A 611 -30.08 -24.95 -2.94
N GLN A 612 -29.69 -26.21 -3.05
CA GLN A 612 -30.40 -27.25 -3.80
C GLN A 612 -31.37 -27.99 -2.89
N ASN A 613 -32.56 -28.30 -3.41
CA ASN A 613 -33.51 -29.20 -2.75
C ASN A 613 -33.05 -30.65 -2.92
N LEU A 614 -32.95 -31.40 -1.82
CA LEU A 614 -32.57 -32.81 -1.83
C LEU A 614 -33.79 -33.76 -1.78
N GLY A 615 -34.99 -33.22 -2.04
CA GLY A 615 -36.26 -33.96 -2.06
C GLY A 615 -37.06 -33.89 -0.76
N GLY A 616 -36.58 -33.15 0.25
CA GLY A 616 -37.23 -33.00 1.55
C GLY A 616 -37.71 -31.59 1.88
N ALA A 617 -37.42 -30.60 1.03
CA ALA A 617 -37.92 -29.22 1.20
C ALA A 617 -39.16 -28.98 0.33
N GLN A 618 -40.17 -28.29 0.87
CA GLN A 618 -41.33 -27.81 0.14
C GLN A 618 -40.97 -26.63 -0.75
N SER A 619 -40.21 -25.69 -0.20
CA SER A 619 -39.78 -24.47 -0.87
C SER A 619 -38.40 -24.04 -0.36
N ILE A 620 -37.65 -23.37 -1.25
CA ILE A 620 -36.34 -22.78 -0.94
C ILE A 620 -36.34 -21.40 -1.58
N VAL A 621 -36.11 -20.37 -0.76
CA VAL A 621 -36.06 -18.98 -1.21
C VAL A 621 -34.72 -18.37 -0.79
N GLU A 622 -34.02 -17.75 -1.73
CA GLU A 622 -32.80 -16.98 -1.47
C GLU A 622 -33.00 -15.53 -1.90
N THR A 623 -32.65 -14.58 -1.01
CA THR A 623 -32.75 -13.14 -1.28
C THR A 623 -31.49 -12.41 -0.82
N GLY A 624 -31.15 -11.29 -1.47
CA GLY A 624 -29.97 -10.47 -1.15
C GLY A 624 -28.86 -10.52 -2.21
N VAL A 625 -27.73 -9.89 -1.92
CA VAL A 625 -26.52 -9.87 -2.77
C VAL A 625 -25.28 -10.00 -1.88
N GLY A 626 -24.34 -10.86 -2.26
CA GLY A 626 -23.13 -11.14 -1.45
C GLY A 626 -23.46 -12.05 -0.27
N THR A 627 -24.07 -11.49 0.77
CA THR A 627 -24.66 -12.24 1.89
C THR A 627 -26.16 -12.40 1.64
N LEU A 628 -26.61 -13.65 1.55
CA LEU A 628 -27.98 -14.02 1.20
C LEU A 628 -28.74 -14.49 2.43
N THR A 629 -30.01 -14.13 2.53
CA THR A 629 -30.97 -14.74 3.44
C THR A 629 -31.62 -15.92 2.74
N VAL A 630 -31.53 -17.10 3.34
CA VAL A 630 -32.09 -18.35 2.85
C VAL A 630 -33.22 -18.78 3.76
N THR A 631 -34.37 -19.08 3.16
CA THR A 631 -35.51 -19.71 3.82
C THR A 631 -35.71 -21.11 3.24
N VAL A 632 -35.71 -22.14 4.09
CA VAL A 632 -36.01 -23.53 3.71
C VAL A 632 -37.23 -24.00 4.48
N GLU A 633 -38.29 -24.34 3.75
CA GLU A 633 -39.53 -24.88 4.30
C GLU A 633 -39.54 -26.40 4.18
N ASP A 634 -39.92 -27.09 5.25
CA ASP A 634 -40.01 -28.55 5.28
C ASP A 634 -41.22 -29.09 4.49
N ALA A 635 -40.99 -30.14 3.70
CA ALA A 635 -42.03 -30.86 2.95
C ALA A 635 -43.05 -31.59 3.82
N VAL A 636 -42.87 -31.69 5.14
CA VAL A 636 -43.83 -32.32 6.07
C VAL A 636 -44.41 -31.31 7.06
N ALA A 637 -45.75 -31.28 7.16
CA ALA A 637 -46.45 -30.45 8.14
C ALA A 637 -46.51 -31.14 9.52
N VAL A 638 -46.46 -30.34 10.59
CA VAL A 638 -46.49 -30.74 11.99
C VAL A 638 -47.95 -30.76 12.48
N THR A 639 -48.73 -31.77 12.04
CA THR A 639 -50.18 -31.85 12.29
C THR A 639 -50.60 -32.91 13.32
N GLY A 640 -49.67 -33.42 14.15
CA GLY A 640 -49.94 -34.47 15.15
C GLY A 640 -48.89 -34.56 16.27
N PRO A 641 -48.93 -35.58 17.16
CA PRO A 641 -48.07 -35.68 18.34
C PRO A 641 -46.60 -36.08 18.06
N GLY A 642 -46.21 -36.17 16.79
CA GLY A 642 -44.84 -36.51 16.39
C GLY A 642 -43.90 -35.32 16.54
N SER A 643 -42.72 -35.55 17.11
CA SER A 643 -41.67 -34.54 17.20
C SER A 643 -40.97 -34.38 15.84
N ARG A 644 -40.70 -33.12 15.47
CA ARG A 644 -39.99 -32.78 14.24
C ARG A 644 -39.03 -31.63 14.53
N PHE A 645 -37.81 -31.74 14.04
CA PHE A 645 -36.72 -30.81 14.35
C PHE A 645 -35.98 -30.44 13.07
N LEU A 646 -35.53 -29.19 13.00
CA LEU A 646 -34.61 -28.69 11.97
C LEU A 646 -33.28 -28.31 12.61
N ARG A 647 -32.19 -28.46 11.86
CA ARG A 647 -30.91 -27.82 12.16
C ARG A 647 -30.22 -27.38 10.89
N LEU A 648 -29.32 -26.41 11.04
CA LEU A 648 -28.33 -26.06 10.04
C LEU A 648 -26.98 -26.63 10.48
N THR A 649 -26.27 -27.27 9.55
CA THR A 649 -24.86 -27.61 9.71
C THR A 649 -24.04 -26.84 8.70
N VAL A 650 -22.91 -26.30 9.15
CA VAL A 650 -21.93 -25.62 8.31
C VAL A 650 -20.61 -26.35 8.48
N THR A 651 -20.03 -26.79 7.37
CA THR A 651 -18.76 -27.52 7.37
C THR A 651 -17.81 -26.95 6.33
N ARG A 652 -16.52 -27.06 6.62
CA ARG A 652 -15.43 -26.76 5.69
C ARG A 652 -14.74 -28.08 5.33
N PRO A 653 -15.01 -28.66 4.14
CA PRO A 653 -14.53 -29.99 3.74
C PRO A 653 -13.01 -30.12 3.62
#